data_AF-A0A4S4NRJ0-F1
#
_entry.id   AF-A0A4S4NRJ0-F1
#
_cell.length_a   1.000
_cell.length_b   1.000
_cell.length_c   1.000
_cell.angle_alpha   90.00
_cell.angle_beta   90.00
_cell.angle_gamma   90.00
#
_symmetry.space_group_name_H-M   'P 1'
#
loop_
_entity.id
_entity.type
_entity.pdbx_description
1 polymer ?
#
loop_
_entity_poly.entity_id
_entity_poly.type
_entity_poly.pdbx_seq_one_letter_code
_entity_poly.pdbx_strand_id
1 'polypeptide(L)'
;MQILPRLTFFSGLLFSLGALLAQSGGGPTFTVDSGPYERMETLVCTELPDTMLDRLSNPALYEIRGNDRVPVRMQREGSQLCWTLTGKTPANTKRRYVLGGAGTAGAANVEQVQARRVDGRVEFAAAGRPLLTYQRDAVPVPAGVDPIFSRGGFIHPLRSPSGDTLTRIQPSDHYHHYGVWNPWTHTEFEGRELDFWNLVRGHGTVVAEGVDAVKSGPLRAGLTATHAYMAFPDSAVREGARQLLDEQLELRVHSVEEKAYQVDYTTTQRNVTDQPFVVKAYRYQGFGFRARPDWDDETARLLTSGGKNKADGNATRARWMMVDGPTDSGRSGILFLSHPDNYDSPQTIRIWPVGANGGKENVFVNFNPAQEIDYRLRPDGQYRLKYRMVVYDGTLDSLAAERYWQDFAHPPQVIREEISPLDGKRVLLYTRNGKGYVHENIPASVAAIEKLGATHGFTVVSTEDPTYFSGDRLSEFDLLVFSNTNNDIFDTPAQHEAFRAYLEGGGGFVAIHSAIGSERDWPYFWRVIGGTFFRHPKRQDFDVAVIDADHPSTDFLPPTWHIRDEECYYIKQLNPAMHVLLAADLSTVDDPEGKAGYPGDTFGTSFPTSWYLTNHGGRQWYTALGHRSEHYSDPLYLRHILGGMEWAARQSN
;
A
#
# COMPACT_ATOMS: atom_id res chain seq x y z
N MET A 1 62.24 -15.91 51.46
CA MET A 1 62.03 -14.66 52.23
C MET A 1 61.67 -13.59 51.22
N GLN A 2 60.51 -12.97 51.41
CA GLN A 2 59.87 -11.98 50.53
C GLN A 2 60.79 -10.79 50.24
N ILE A 3 60.63 -10.17 49.06
CA ILE A 3 60.62 -8.72 48.81
C ILE A 3 60.00 -8.49 47.42
N LEU A 4 58.93 -7.72 47.36
CA LEU A 4 58.41 -7.02 46.17
C LEU A 4 59.34 -5.82 45.85
N PRO A 5 59.51 -5.37 44.59
CA PRO A 5 58.45 -4.58 43.95
C PRO A 5 58.36 -4.59 42.40
N ARG A 6 57.16 -4.17 41.94
CA ARG A 6 56.80 -3.41 40.71
C ARG A 6 57.46 -3.75 39.36
N LEU A 7 56.63 -4.18 38.41
CA LEU A 7 56.68 -3.67 37.04
C LEU A 7 55.26 -3.48 36.47
N THR A 8 54.97 -2.23 36.15
CA THR A 8 53.88 -1.75 35.30
C THR A 8 54.08 -2.29 33.88
N PHE A 9 53.07 -2.91 33.28
CA PHE A 9 53.05 -3.19 31.84
C PHE A 9 51.91 -2.43 31.17
N PHE A 10 52.31 -1.68 30.15
CA PHE A 10 51.51 -0.92 29.21
C PHE A 10 50.43 -1.78 28.54
N SER A 11 49.20 -1.29 28.57
CA SER A 11 48.12 -1.71 27.67
C SER A 11 48.44 -1.28 26.25
N GLY A 12 48.92 -2.21 25.43
CA GLY A 12 49.01 -2.06 23.99
C GLY A 12 47.63 -2.21 23.34
N LEU A 13 47.20 -1.15 22.66
CA LEU A 13 46.08 -1.14 21.72
C LEU A 13 46.21 -2.30 20.71
N LEU A 14 45.31 -3.27 20.80
CA LEU A 14 44.96 -4.13 19.67
C LEU A 14 43.68 -3.57 19.05
N PHE A 15 43.87 -2.77 17.99
CA PHE A 15 42.82 -2.47 17.04
C PHE A 15 42.40 -3.79 16.37
N SER A 16 41.37 -4.44 16.90
CA SER A 16 40.65 -5.47 16.17
C SER A 16 39.81 -4.79 15.09
N LEU A 17 40.43 -4.60 13.91
CA LEU A 17 39.74 -4.50 12.63
C LEU A 17 38.88 -5.76 12.47
N GLY A 18 37.59 -5.66 12.77
CA GLY A 18 36.72 -6.83 12.81
C GLY A 18 35.25 -6.47 12.92
N ALA A 19 34.74 -5.64 12.02
CA ALA A 19 33.32 -5.55 11.65
C ALA A 19 33.10 -4.59 10.46
N LEU A 20 33.85 -4.75 9.37
CA LEU A 20 33.39 -4.32 8.05
C LEU A 20 33.27 -5.58 7.22
N LEU A 21 32.05 -6.11 7.13
CA LEU A 21 31.51 -6.99 6.07
C LEU A 21 30.25 -7.64 6.64
N ALA A 22 29.15 -6.88 6.66
CA ALA A 22 27.81 -7.42 6.71
C ALA A 22 26.93 -6.65 5.72
N GLN A 23 26.84 -7.23 4.52
CA GLN A 23 25.79 -7.10 3.51
C GLN A 23 25.73 -5.81 2.68
N SER A 24 26.56 -5.79 1.63
CA SER A 24 26.32 -5.08 0.36
C SER A 24 25.18 -5.74 -0.43
N GLY A 25 23.95 -5.64 0.07
CA GLY A 25 22.73 -6.01 -0.65
C GLY A 25 21.68 -4.95 -0.44
N GLY A 26 21.47 -4.09 -1.43
CA GLY A 26 20.40 -3.09 -1.44
C GLY A 26 19.06 -3.80 -1.59
N GLY A 27 18.46 -4.22 -0.49
CA GLY A 27 17.12 -4.74 -0.52
C GLY A 27 16.09 -3.61 -0.74
N PRO A 28 14.81 -3.98 -0.91
CA PRO A 28 13.73 -3.05 -1.21
C PRO A 28 13.72 -1.86 -0.26
N THR A 29 13.67 -0.65 -0.80
CA THR A 29 13.60 0.58 -0.02
C THR A 29 12.19 1.15 -0.09
N PHE A 30 11.73 1.68 1.03
CA PHE A 30 10.41 2.26 1.19
C PHE A 30 10.56 3.66 1.77
N THR A 31 9.77 4.59 1.27
CA THR A 31 9.54 5.87 1.91
C THR A 31 8.12 5.88 2.47
N VAL A 32 8.00 6.10 3.78
CA VAL A 32 6.73 6.38 4.44
C VAL A 32 6.51 7.88 4.42
N ASP A 33 5.49 8.32 3.71
CA ASP A 33 5.01 9.70 3.73
C ASP A 33 3.94 9.84 4.82
N SER A 34 4.19 10.74 5.78
CA SER A 34 3.23 11.00 6.87
C SER A 34 1.91 11.58 6.37
N GLY A 35 1.88 12.17 5.17
CA GLY A 35 0.77 12.97 4.68
C GLY A 35 0.55 14.23 5.54
N PRO A 36 -0.64 14.85 5.47
CA PRO A 36 -0.90 16.15 6.11
C PRO A 36 -1.08 16.09 7.63
N TYR A 37 -0.90 14.92 8.26
CA TYR A 37 -1.16 14.71 9.68
C TYR A 37 0.12 14.33 10.44
N GLU A 38 0.24 14.84 11.66
CA GLU A 38 1.26 14.39 12.60
C GLU A 38 0.96 12.96 13.06
N ARG A 39 1.99 12.12 13.12
CA ARG A 39 1.90 10.69 13.47
C ARG A 39 2.63 10.41 14.79
N MET A 40 2.14 9.45 15.56
CA MET A 40 2.74 9.01 16.83
C MET A 40 2.46 7.54 17.04
N GLU A 41 3.52 6.71 17.11
CA GLU A 41 3.40 5.25 17.29
C GLU A 41 2.42 4.61 16.29
N THR A 42 2.44 5.09 15.05
CA THR A 42 1.43 4.77 14.04
C THR A 42 1.77 3.46 13.32
N LEU A 43 0.82 2.53 13.23
CA LEU A 43 0.97 1.32 12.44
C LEU A 43 1.00 1.66 10.94
N VAL A 44 1.99 1.11 10.23
CA VAL A 44 2.17 1.21 8.79
C VAL A 44 2.13 -0.19 8.20
N CYS A 45 1.42 -0.38 7.10
CA CYS A 45 1.37 -1.64 6.36
C CYS A 45 1.49 -1.37 4.86
N THR A 46 2.13 -2.28 4.13
CA THR A 46 2.24 -2.23 2.67
C THR A 46 2.18 -3.65 2.09
N GLU A 47 1.65 -3.77 0.86
CA GLU A 47 1.67 -5.03 0.13
C GLU A 47 2.98 -5.17 -0.65
N LEU A 48 3.57 -6.36 -0.62
CA LEU A 48 4.77 -6.70 -1.36
C LEU A 48 4.50 -7.92 -2.25
N PRO A 49 5.01 -7.93 -3.50
CA PRO A 49 4.94 -9.12 -4.33
C PRO A 49 5.61 -10.32 -3.66
N ASP A 50 4.98 -11.50 -3.69
CA ASP A 50 5.50 -12.72 -3.06
C ASP A 50 6.95 -13.03 -3.50
N THR A 51 7.26 -12.78 -4.78
CA THR A 51 8.58 -12.96 -5.39
C THR A 51 9.70 -12.15 -4.74
N MET A 52 9.38 -11.05 -4.06
CA MET A 52 10.33 -10.19 -3.37
C MET A 52 10.62 -10.66 -1.96
N LEU A 53 9.61 -11.16 -1.26
CA LEU A 53 9.72 -11.61 0.11
C LEU A 53 10.34 -13.01 0.22
N ASP A 54 10.06 -13.89 -0.74
CA ASP A 54 10.55 -15.28 -0.72
C ASP A 54 12.05 -15.38 -1.07
N ARG A 55 12.63 -14.32 -1.64
CA ARG A 55 14.08 -14.20 -1.88
C ARG A 55 14.87 -13.84 -0.61
N LEU A 56 14.20 -13.40 0.45
CA LEU A 56 14.85 -12.94 1.68
C LEU A 56 14.76 -14.02 2.76
N SER A 57 15.88 -14.67 3.04
CA SER A 57 16.00 -15.56 4.20
C SER A 57 16.09 -14.71 5.47
N ASN A 58 15.09 -14.80 6.35
CA ASN A 58 15.00 -14.04 7.61
C ASN A 58 15.08 -12.50 7.40
N PRO A 59 14.07 -11.90 6.74
CA PRO A 59 14.07 -10.47 6.46
C PRO A 59 14.05 -9.65 7.76
N ALA A 60 14.69 -8.49 7.73
CA ALA A 60 14.63 -7.47 8.77
C ALA A 60 14.42 -6.10 8.13
N LEU A 61 13.59 -5.26 8.76
CA LEU A 61 13.34 -3.89 8.32
C LEU A 61 14.20 -2.93 9.13
N TYR A 62 14.84 -1.98 8.46
CA TYR A 62 15.64 -0.94 9.08
C TYR A 62 15.11 0.43 8.68
N GLU A 63 14.96 1.34 9.63
CA GLU A 63 14.81 2.75 9.33
C GLU A 63 16.19 3.36 9.06
N ILE A 64 16.28 4.19 8.01
CA ILE A 64 17.48 4.94 7.68
C ILE A 64 17.43 6.29 8.42
N ARG A 65 18.37 6.51 9.35
CA ARG A 65 18.52 7.77 10.08
C ARG A 65 19.91 8.34 9.83
N GLY A 66 20.01 9.29 8.91
CA GLY A 66 21.32 9.75 8.43
C GLY A 66 22.05 8.59 7.74
N ASN A 67 23.21 8.21 8.26
CA ASN A 67 23.99 7.06 7.77
C ASN A 67 23.69 5.75 8.53
N ASP A 68 22.89 5.81 9.60
CA ASP A 68 22.62 4.67 10.46
C ASP A 68 21.39 3.87 9.98
N ARG A 69 21.46 2.55 10.17
CA ARG A 69 20.33 1.62 9.99
C ARG A 69 19.82 1.19 11.36
N VAL A 70 18.66 1.71 11.75
CA VAL A 70 18.03 1.39 13.03
C VAL A 70 17.02 0.26 12.82
N PRO A 71 17.15 -0.90 13.49
CA PRO A 71 16.20 -2.00 13.31
C PRO A 71 14.80 -1.60 13.77
N VAL A 72 13.80 -1.96 12.97
CA VAL A 72 12.38 -1.69 13.23
C VAL A 72 11.66 -3.00 13.37
N ARG A 73 10.79 -3.08 14.39
CA ARG A 73 9.93 -4.24 14.56
C ARG A 73 8.96 -4.32 13.39
N MET A 74 8.93 -5.47 12.73
CA MET A 74 8.06 -5.74 11.60
C MET A 74 7.28 -7.04 11.79
N GLN A 75 6.18 -7.19 11.05
CA GLN A 75 5.38 -8.40 10.97
C GLN A 75 4.97 -8.62 9.51
N ARG A 76 5.16 -9.85 9.02
CA ARG A 76 4.66 -10.29 7.71
C ARG A 76 3.38 -11.09 7.90
N GLU A 77 2.37 -10.81 7.10
CA GLU A 77 1.14 -11.59 6.99
C GLU A 77 0.78 -11.81 5.52
N GLY A 78 1.16 -12.96 4.96
CA GLY A 78 1.04 -13.19 3.52
C GLY A 78 1.97 -12.25 2.74
N SER A 79 1.42 -11.50 1.79
CA SER A 79 2.06 -10.44 1.02
C SER A 79 2.22 -9.13 1.79
N GLN A 80 1.52 -8.95 2.91
CA GLN A 80 1.52 -7.71 3.67
C GLN A 80 2.71 -7.65 4.64
N LEU A 81 3.44 -6.54 4.61
CA LEU A 81 4.46 -6.17 5.59
C LEU A 81 3.97 -4.99 6.43
N CYS A 82 3.97 -5.14 7.74
CA CYS A 82 3.60 -4.09 8.68
C CYS A 82 4.71 -3.76 9.67
N TRP A 83 4.81 -2.50 10.10
CA TRP A 83 5.72 -2.02 11.13
C TRP A 83 5.15 -0.78 11.84
N THR A 84 5.73 -0.40 12.98
CA THR A 84 5.35 0.83 13.68
C THR A 84 6.25 1.98 13.26
N LEU A 85 5.65 3.10 12.87
CA LEU A 85 6.28 4.40 12.74
C LEU A 85 6.54 4.96 14.16
N THR A 86 7.61 4.49 14.79
CA THR A 86 7.88 4.79 16.21
C THR A 86 8.18 6.27 16.43
N GLY A 87 7.69 6.81 17.54
CA GLY A 87 7.87 8.20 17.94
C GLY A 87 7.12 9.21 17.08
N LYS A 88 7.38 10.48 17.38
CA LYS A 88 6.76 11.61 16.69
C LYS A 88 7.26 11.71 15.25
N THR A 89 6.34 11.74 14.28
CA THR A 89 6.63 12.08 12.89
C THR A 89 5.80 13.30 12.49
N PRO A 90 6.41 14.47 12.23
CA PRO A 90 5.66 15.67 11.84
C PRO A 90 4.88 15.49 10.55
N ALA A 91 3.79 16.26 10.38
CA ALA A 91 3.05 16.30 9.13
C ALA A 91 3.94 16.72 7.94
N ASN A 92 3.61 16.22 6.76
CA ASN A 92 4.30 16.42 5.48
C ASN A 92 5.80 16.08 5.53
N THR A 93 6.16 15.04 6.28
CA THR A 93 7.53 14.53 6.33
C THR A 93 7.61 13.09 5.83
N LYS A 94 8.83 12.69 5.46
CA LYS A 94 9.12 11.37 4.90
C LYS A 94 10.14 10.66 5.77
N ARG A 95 9.93 9.36 6.01
CA ARG A 95 10.88 8.48 6.71
C ARG A 95 11.22 7.30 5.82
N ARG A 96 12.50 6.97 5.71
CA ARG A 96 13.00 5.98 4.75
C ARG A 96 13.35 4.68 5.47
N TYR A 97 13.03 3.56 4.84
CA TYR A 97 13.22 2.21 5.37
C TYR A 97 13.84 1.32 4.31
N VAL A 98 14.66 0.36 4.72
CA VAL A 98 15.24 -0.65 3.83
C VAL A 98 15.03 -2.03 4.41
N LEU A 99 14.57 -2.95 3.58
CA LEU A 99 14.49 -4.37 3.91
C LEU A 99 15.84 -5.01 3.62
N GLY A 100 16.37 -5.80 4.56
CA GLY A 100 17.65 -6.50 4.40
C GLY A 100 17.65 -7.84 5.12
N GLY A 101 18.76 -8.60 5.02
CA GLY A 101 18.93 -9.79 5.85
C GLY A 101 19.19 -9.40 7.30
N ALA A 102 18.63 -10.15 8.26
CA ALA A 102 18.89 -9.92 9.67
C ALA A 102 20.41 -10.00 9.95
N GLY A 103 21.03 -8.86 10.27
CA GLY A 103 22.37 -8.85 10.86
C GLY A 103 22.39 -9.64 12.18
N THR A 104 23.58 -9.99 12.67
CA THR A 104 23.78 -10.69 13.96
C THR A 104 23.26 -9.92 15.19
N ALA A 105 22.72 -8.73 15.01
CA ALA A 105 22.12 -7.90 16.04
C ALA A 105 20.60 -8.18 16.17
N GLY A 106 20.25 -9.01 17.15
CA GLY A 106 19.06 -8.78 17.97
C GLY A 106 17.77 -9.48 17.55
N ALA A 107 17.77 -10.81 17.46
CA ALA A 107 16.60 -11.57 17.89
C ALA A 107 16.49 -11.50 19.42
N ALA A 108 16.26 -10.30 19.97
CA ALA A 108 15.89 -10.16 21.37
C ALA A 108 14.55 -10.86 21.57
N ASN A 109 14.27 -11.40 22.77
CA ASN A 109 12.95 -11.91 23.15
C ASN A 109 11.91 -10.79 22.96
N VAL A 110 11.31 -10.73 21.77
CA VAL A 110 10.33 -9.70 21.43
C VAL A 110 9.03 -10.11 22.10
N GLU A 111 8.52 -9.28 23.01
CA GLU A 111 7.17 -9.47 23.54
C GLU A 111 6.16 -9.46 22.37
N GLN A 112 5.55 -10.62 22.15
CA GLN A 112 4.58 -10.84 21.08
C GLN A 112 3.17 -10.51 21.58
N VAL A 113 2.32 -10.05 20.67
CA VAL A 113 0.87 -10.12 20.87
C VAL A 113 0.43 -11.53 20.48
N GLN A 114 -0.25 -12.20 21.38
CA GLN A 114 -0.64 -13.59 21.27
C GLN A 114 -2.15 -13.72 21.24
N ALA A 115 -2.64 -14.62 20.40
CA ALA A 115 -4.03 -15.06 20.39
C ALA A 115 -4.06 -16.58 20.48
N ARG A 116 -4.87 -17.11 21.40
CA ARG A 116 -4.94 -18.56 21.67
C ARG A 116 -6.39 -19.01 21.78
N ARG A 117 -6.69 -20.16 21.18
CA ARG A 117 -7.96 -20.86 21.39
C ARG A 117 -7.94 -21.54 22.74
N VAL A 118 -8.96 -21.29 23.56
CA VAL A 118 -9.14 -21.89 24.89
C VAL A 118 -10.63 -22.19 25.00
N ASP A 119 -11.04 -23.45 25.18
CA ASP A 119 -12.42 -23.85 25.53
C ASP A 119 -13.54 -22.99 24.93
N GLY A 120 -13.64 -22.96 23.59
CA GLY A 120 -14.73 -22.25 22.93
C GLY A 120 -14.62 -20.72 22.88
N ARG A 121 -13.44 -20.18 23.19
CA ARG A 121 -13.13 -18.76 23.12
C ARG A 121 -11.73 -18.53 22.57
N VAL A 122 -11.44 -17.28 22.23
CA VAL A 122 -10.09 -16.84 21.84
C VAL A 122 -9.62 -15.76 22.79
N GLU A 123 -8.52 -16.01 23.47
CA GLU A 123 -7.90 -15.10 24.42
C GLU A 123 -6.72 -14.40 23.78
N PHE A 124 -6.68 -13.07 23.91
CA PHE A 124 -5.59 -12.22 23.47
C PHE A 124 -4.78 -11.72 24.66
N ALA A 125 -3.46 -11.77 24.54
CA ALA A 125 -2.54 -11.26 25.55
C ALA A 125 -1.31 -10.62 24.90
N ALA A 126 -0.73 -9.63 25.57
CA ALA A 126 0.58 -9.07 25.21
C ALA A 126 1.47 -9.06 26.44
N ALA A 127 2.72 -9.48 26.32
CA ALA A 127 3.65 -9.58 27.46
C ALA A 127 3.09 -10.41 28.64
N GLY A 128 2.29 -11.44 28.35
CA GLY A 128 1.60 -12.26 29.36
C GLY A 128 0.39 -11.58 30.04
N ARG A 129 0.11 -10.29 29.75
CA ARG A 129 -1.05 -9.56 30.25
C ARG A 129 -2.28 -9.83 29.37
N PRO A 130 -3.40 -10.32 29.93
CA PRO A 130 -4.64 -10.50 29.17
C PRO A 130 -5.20 -9.16 28.70
N LEU A 131 -5.51 -9.05 27.41
CA LEU A 131 -6.05 -7.82 26.79
C LEU A 131 -7.55 -7.96 26.55
N LEU A 132 -7.96 -9.00 25.82
CA LEU A 132 -9.37 -9.25 25.53
C LEU A 132 -9.67 -10.72 25.29
N THR A 133 -10.95 -11.06 25.35
CA THR A 133 -11.46 -12.38 25.03
C THR A 133 -12.62 -12.27 24.06
N TYR A 134 -12.53 -12.97 22.92
CA TYR A 134 -13.63 -13.19 22.01
C TYR A 134 -14.34 -14.50 22.41
N GLN A 135 -15.62 -14.40 22.76
CA GLN A 135 -16.45 -15.53 23.15
C GLN A 135 -17.11 -16.12 21.89
N ARG A 136 -16.65 -17.27 21.40
CA ARG A 136 -17.33 -17.98 20.30
C ARG A 136 -18.51 -18.77 20.83
N ASP A 137 -18.32 -19.46 21.95
CA ASP A 137 -19.37 -20.24 22.58
C ASP A 137 -20.43 -19.35 23.22
N ALA A 138 -21.65 -19.87 23.25
CA ALA A 138 -22.74 -19.17 23.89
C ALA A 138 -22.50 -19.12 25.39
N VAL A 139 -22.51 -17.92 25.97
CA VAL A 139 -22.37 -17.75 27.42
C VAL A 139 -23.73 -18.01 28.07
N PRO A 140 -23.82 -18.87 29.12
CA PRO A 140 -25.05 -19.08 29.86
C PRO A 140 -25.60 -17.79 30.45
N VAL A 141 -26.91 -17.73 30.65
CA VAL A 141 -27.59 -16.60 31.32
C VAL A 141 -27.62 -16.81 32.84
N PRO A 142 -27.81 -15.75 33.64
CA PRO A 142 -27.98 -15.88 35.09
C PRO A 142 -29.16 -16.80 35.44
N ALA A 143 -29.09 -17.45 36.61
CA ALA A 143 -30.16 -18.33 37.07
C ALA A 143 -31.50 -17.59 37.14
N GLY A 144 -32.55 -18.19 36.56
CA GLY A 144 -33.89 -17.61 36.49
C GLY A 144 -34.12 -16.65 35.30
N VAL A 145 -33.10 -16.39 34.48
CA VAL A 145 -33.22 -15.61 33.24
C VAL A 145 -33.53 -16.55 32.08
N ASP A 146 -34.35 -16.08 31.13
CA ASP A 146 -34.70 -16.86 29.95
C ASP A 146 -33.44 -17.22 29.12
N PRO A 147 -33.20 -18.52 28.83
CA PRO A 147 -32.08 -18.96 27.99
C PRO A 147 -32.04 -18.35 26.59
N ILE A 148 -33.12 -17.70 26.12
CA ILE A 148 -33.16 -16.98 24.84
C ILE A 148 -32.11 -15.88 24.74
N PHE A 149 -31.71 -15.30 25.88
CA PHE A 149 -30.67 -14.28 25.87
C PHE A 149 -29.28 -14.88 25.62
N SER A 150 -29.04 -16.16 25.89
CA SER A 150 -27.73 -16.80 25.73
C SER A 150 -27.21 -16.67 24.29
N ARG A 151 -25.96 -16.22 24.16
CA ARG A 151 -25.36 -15.88 22.88
C ARG A 151 -23.84 -16.00 22.94
N GLY A 152 -23.20 -16.19 21.78
CA GLY A 152 -21.76 -16.01 21.54
C GLY A 152 -21.50 -14.96 20.46
N GLY A 153 -20.26 -14.85 19.96
CA GLY A 153 -19.89 -13.89 18.91
C GLY A 153 -19.76 -12.46 19.41
N PHE A 154 -19.12 -12.26 20.56
CA PHE A 154 -18.88 -10.94 21.16
C PHE A 154 -17.53 -10.88 21.90
N ILE A 155 -17.09 -9.68 22.27
CA ILE A 155 -15.88 -9.48 23.07
C ILE A 155 -16.26 -9.20 24.52
N HIS A 156 -15.82 -10.10 25.42
CA HIS A 156 -15.81 -9.88 26.86
C HIS A 156 -14.95 -10.96 27.55
N PRO A 157 -14.10 -10.60 28.53
CA PRO A 157 -13.76 -9.24 28.93
C PRO A 157 -12.90 -8.50 27.89
N LEU A 158 -13.09 -7.19 27.77
CA LEU A 158 -12.13 -6.23 27.24
C LEU A 158 -11.47 -5.53 28.45
N ARG A 159 -10.13 -5.53 28.52
CA ARG A 159 -9.38 -5.09 29.71
C ARG A 159 -8.51 -3.87 29.44
N SER A 160 -8.28 -3.01 30.42
CA SER A 160 -7.27 -1.96 30.31
C SER A 160 -5.85 -2.57 30.28
N PRO A 161 -4.82 -1.82 29.84
CA PRO A 161 -3.42 -2.28 29.92
C PRO A 161 -2.96 -2.68 31.34
N SER A 162 -3.56 -2.10 32.38
CA SER A 162 -3.37 -2.49 33.79
C SER A 162 -4.16 -3.74 34.22
N GLY A 163 -5.09 -4.24 33.39
CA GLY A 163 -5.79 -5.52 33.58
C GLY A 163 -7.25 -5.40 34.04
N ASP A 164 -7.73 -4.19 34.32
CA ASP A 164 -9.09 -3.89 34.73
C ASP A 164 -10.11 -4.22 33.63
N THR A 165 -11.18 -4.96 33.94
CA THR A 165 -12.25 -5.20 32.97
C THR A 165 -13.07 -3.93 32.75
N LEU A 166 -13.25 -3.53 31.49
CA LEU A 166 -13.97 -2.30 31.08
C LEU A 166 -15.37 -2.56 30.53
N THR A 167 -15.68 -3.83 30.26
CA THR A 167 -16.95 -4.28 29.67
C THR A 167 -17.78 -5.06 30.68
N ARG A 168 -19.08 -5.19 30.44
CA ARG A 168 -19.93 -6.17 31.12
C ARG A 168 -20.90 -6.86 30.17
N ILE A 169 -21.44 -7.98 30.61
CA ILE A 169 -22.45 -8.74 29.89
C ILE A 169 -23.66 -8.97 30.79
N GLN A 170 -24.83 -9.16 30.18
CA GLN A 170 -26.07 -9.59 30.84
C GLN A 170 -26.42 -8.86 32.15
N PRO A 171 -26.34 -7.51 32.21
CA PRO A 171 -26.78 -6.79 33.38
C PRO A 171 -28.28 -7.02 33.62
N SER A 172 -28.73 -6.94 34.87
CA SER A 172 -30.10 -7.28 35.27
C SER A 172 -31.18 -6.43 34.61
N ASP A 173 -30.82 -5.24 34.12
CA ASP A 173 -31.68 -4.32 33.39
C ASP A 173 -31.77 -4.63 31.88
N HIS A 174 -30.75 -5.28 31.31
CA HIS A 174 -30.61 -5.53 29.87
C HIS A 174 -29.83 -6.83 29.59
N TYR A 175 -30.45 -8.00 29.81
CA TYR A 175 -29.79 -9.31 29.62
C TYR A 175 -29.25 -9.58 28.20
N HIS A 176 -29.70 -8.82 27.20
CA HIS A 176 -29.24 -8.91 25.81
C HIS A 176 -27.97 -8.09 25.51
N HIS A 177 -27.36 -7.42 26.49
CA HIS A 177 -26.12 -6.65 26.30
C HIS A 177 -24.87 -7.49 26.50
N TYR A 178 -23.91 -7.37 25.59
CA TYR A 178 -22.76 -8.28 25.47
C TYR A 178 -21.44 -7.55 25.20
N GLY A 179 -20.87 -6.86 26.20
CA GLY A 179 -19.51 -6.32 26.12
C GLY A 179 -19.32 -5.41 24.91
N VAL A 180 -18.69 -5.92 23.84
CA VAL A 180 -18.72 -5.34 22.48
C VAL A 180 -19.36 -6.33 21.50
N TRP A 181 -20.40 -5.91 20.77
CA TRP A 181 -21.17 -6.76 19.85
C TRP A 181 -21.81 -5.93 18.70
N ASN A 182 -22.24 -6.58 17.60
CA ASN A 182 -22.75 -5.87 16.40
C ASN A 182 -24.05 -6.44 15.76
N PRO A 183 -25.14 -6.71 16.49
CA PRO A 183 -26.40 -7.17 15.90
C PRO A 183 -27.28 -6.01 15.40
N TRP A 184 -28.37 -6.37 14.72
CA TRP A 184 -29.41 -5.44 14.26
C TRP A 184 -30.69 -5.58 15.08
N THR A 185 -31.34 -4.46 15.39
CA THR A 185 -32.74 -4.43 15.85
C THR A 185 -33.63 -3.94 14.70
N HIS A 186 -34.96 -4.03 14.81
CA HIS A 186 -35.91 -3.47 13.84
C HIS A 186 -35.44 -3.66 12.38
N THR A 187 -35.35 -4.91 11.96
CA THR A 187 -35.03 -5.29 10.58
C THR A 187 -36.29 -5.82 9.91
N GLU A 188 -36.31 -5.91 8.59
CA GLU A 188 -37.44 -6.40 7.82
C GLU A 188 -36.95 -7.37 6.74
N PHE A 189 -37.64 -8.50 6.64
CA PHE A 189 -37.40 -9.52 5.62
C PHE A 189 -38.75 -10.10 5.19
N GLU A 190 -39.01 -10.12 3.87
CA GLU A 190 -40.29 -10.58 3.29
C GLU A 190 -41.53 -9.93 3.95
N GLY A 191 -41.43 -8.65 4.33
CA GLY A 191 -42.51 -7.88 4.97
C GLY A 191 -42.71 -8.16 6.47
N ARG A 192 -41.88 -9.00 7.09
CA ARG A 192 -41.92 -9.30 8.53
C ARG A 192 -40.81 -8.55 9.27
N GLU A 193 -41.15 -7.92 10.41
CA GLU A 193 -40.17 -7.34 11.33
C GLU A 193 -39.39 -8.43 12.09
N LEU A 194 -38.07 -8.29 12.15
CA LEU A 194 -37.14 -9.17 12.85
C LEU A 194 -36.21 -8.38 13.76
N ASP A 195 -35.77 -8.99 14.86
CA ASP A 195 -34.84 -8.41 15.83
C ASP A 195 -33.79 -9.46 16.24
N PHE A 196 -32.52 -9.18 15.96
CA PHE A 196 -31.36 -10.03 16.26
C PHE A 196 -30.56 -9.53 17.48
N TRP A 197 -30.97 -8.40 18.06
CA TRP A 197 -30.31 -7.74 19.19
C TRP A 197 -31.03 -8.04 20.50
N ASN A 198 -32.31 -7.69 20.62
CA ASN A 198 -33.00 -7.71 21.91
C ASN A 198 -33.33 -9.13 22.37
N LEU A 199 -33.43 -10.09 21.44
CA LEU A 199 -33.71 -11.52 21.63
C LEU A 199 -35.03 -11.88 22.35
N VAL A 200 -35.60 -11.00 23.16
CA VAL A 200 -36.80 -11.23 23.99
C VAL A 200 -38.04 -11.58 23.17
N ARG A 201 -38.13 -11.09 21.93
CA ARG A 201 -39.26 -11.42 21.03
C ARG A 201 -39.06 -12.75 20.31
N GLY A 202 -37.88 -13.38 20.41
CA GLY A 202 -37.57 -14.62 19.72
C GLY A 202 -37.70 -14.54 18.20
N HIS A 203 -37.46 -13.37 17.59
CA HIS A 203 -37.52 -13.25 16.13
C HIS A 203 -36.30 -13.84 15.43
N GLY A 204 -35.17 -13.90 16.11
CA GLY A 204 -33.92 -14.43 15.57
C GLY A 204 -32.76 -14.29 16.55
N THR A 205 -31.59 -14.72 16.12
CA THR A 205 -30.33 -14.58 16.86
C THR A 205 -29.13 -14.51 15.92
N VAL A 206 -27.96 -14.18 16.47
CA VAL A 206 -26.68 -14.31 15.79
C VAL A 206 -25.94 -15.50 16.38
N VAL A 207 -25.62 -16.48 15.54
CA VAL A 207 -24.87 -17.68 15.92
C VAL A 207 -23.42 -17.49 15.52
N ALA A 208 -22.48 -17.68 16.44
CA ALA A 208 -21.07 -17.74 16.09
C ALA A 208 -20.72 -19.14 15.58
N GLU A 209 -20.64 -19.21 14.24
CA GLU A 209 -20.27 -20.33 13.36
C GLU A 209 -19.08 -21.12 13.86
N GLY A 210 -18.00 -20.36 14.01
CA GLY A 210 -16.68 -20.87 14.26
C GLY A 210 -15.65 -19.75 14.22
N VAL A 211 -14.39 -20.12 14.49
CA VAL A 211 -13.23 -19.26 14.32
C VAL A 211 -12.37 -19.92 13.25
N ASP A 212 -12.21 -19.25 12.11
CA ASP A 212 -11.56 -19.77 10.90
C ASP A 212 -10.05 -19.68 11.01
N ALA A 213 -9.55 -18.57 11.56
CA ALA A 213 -8.12 -18.33 11.72
C ALA A 213 -7.82 -17.67 13.07
N VAL A 214 -6.66 -18.02 13.65
CA VAL A 214 -6.07 -17.34 14.81
C VAL A 214 -4.57 -17.20 14.54
N LYS A 215 -4.04 -15.99 14.66
CA LYS A 215 -2.63 -15.67 14.38
C LYS A 215 -2.04 -14.85 15.52
N SER A 216 -0.80 -15.15 15.88
CA SER A 216 0.01 -14.37 16.83
C SER A 216 1.19 -13.76 16.08
N GLY A 217 1.74 -12.66 16.59
CA GLY A 217 2.85 -11.98 15.93
C GLY A 217 3.55 -10.93 16.79
N PRO A 218 4.72 -10.45 16.33
CA PRO A 218 5.53 -9.49 17.08
C PRO A 218 4.90 -8.09 17.22
N LEU A 219 3.99 -7.71 16.32
CA LEU A 219 3.27 -6.43 16.37
C LEU A 219 1.80 -6.59 16.71
N ARG A 220 1.16 -7.60 16.11
CA ARG A 220 -0.28 -7.82 16.23
C ARG A 220 -0.65 -9.29 16.25
N ALA A 221 -1.76 -9.59 16.89
CA ALA A 221 -2.45 -10.87 16.80
C ALA A 221 -3.83 -10.65 16.17
N GLY A 222 -4.42 -11.69 15.61
CA GLY A 222 -5.75 -11.56 15.02
C GLY A 222 -6.52 -12.86 14.99
N LEU A 223 -7.83 -12.73 14.76
CA LEU A 223 -8.69 -13.85 14.42
C LEU A 223 -9.64 -13.47 13.29
N THR A 224 -10.10 -14.49 12.59
CA THR A 224 -11.27 -14.42 11.70
C THR A 224 -12.31 -15.39 12.23
N ALA A 225 -13.54 -14.93 12.37
CA ALA A 225 -14.68 -15.73 12.82
C ALA A 225 -15.86 -15.55 11.87
N THR A 226 -16.65 -16.62 11.75
CA THR A 226 -17.87 -16.63 10.94
C THR A 226 -19.07 -16.62 11.86
N HIS A 227 -20.07 -15.77 11.58
CA HIS A 227 -21.37 -15.78 12.23
C HIS A 227 -22.51 -15.91 11.21
N ALA A 228 -23.67 -16.37 11.68
CA ALA A 228 -24.90 -16.46 10.91
C ALA A 228 -26.04 -15.72 11.62
N TYR A 229 -26.78 -14.90 10.86
CA TYR A 229 -27.99 -14.24 11.35
C TYR A 229 -29.19 -15.14 11.05
N MET A 230 -29.72 -15.76 12.09
CA MET A 230 -30.76 -16.79 12.00
C MET A 230 -32.11 -16.21 12.36
N ALA A 231 -33.04 -16.16 11.41
CA ALA A 231 -34.42 -15.75 11.63
C ALA A 231 -35.27 -16.96 12.03
N PHE A 232 -35.99 -16.85 13.15
CA PHE A 232 -36.83 -17.91 13.66
C PHE A 232 -38.24 -17.86 13.03
N PRO A 233 -38.85 -19.01 12.69
CA PRO A 233 -40.20 -19.05 12.13
C PRO A 233 -41.25 -18.42 13.06
N ASP A 234 -41.08 -18.56 14.37
CA ASP A 234 -41.86 -17.88 15.40
C ASP A 234 -41.04 -17.76 16.70
N SER A 235 -41.43 -16.83 17.55
CA SER A 235 -40.91 -16.54 18.89
C SER A 235 -40.68 -17.77 19.78
N ALA A 236 -41.51 -18.81 19.65
CA ALA A 236 -41.43 -20.03 20.45
C ALA A 236 -40.69 -21.20 19.76
N VAL A 237 -40.34 -21.08 18.47
CA VAL A 237 -39.85 -22.21 17.65
C VAL A 237 -38.51 -21.87 17.00
N ARG A 238 -37.45 -22.55 17.43
CA ARG A 238 -36.11 -22.39 16.84
C ARG A 238 -35.85 -23.34 15.67
N GLU A 239 -36.56 -24.47 15.62
CA GLU A 239 -36.45 -25.43 14.51
C GLU A 239 -36.93 -24.78 13.21
N GLY A 240 -36.22 -25.03 12.11
CA GLY A 240 -36.52 -24.39 10.82
C GLY A 240 -36.05 -22.94 10.70
N ALA A 241 -35.14 -22.48 11.58
CA ALA A 241 -34.51 -21.17 11.45
C ALA A 241 -33.88 -20.96 10.07
N ARG A 242 -34.18 -19.83 9.42
CA ARG A 242 -33.62 -19.45 8.11
C ARG A 242 -32.45 -18.51 8.31
N GLN A 243 -31.30 -18.83 7.73
CA GLN A 243 -30.18 -17.89 7.69
C GLN A 243 -30.48 -16.77 6.68
N LEU A 244 -30.35 -15.51 7.13
CA LEU A 244 -30.55 -14.35 6.29
C LEU A 244 -29.23 -13.69 5.88
N LEU A 245 -28.28 -13.61 6.83
CA LEU A 245 -26.95 -13.07 6.59
C LEU A 245 -25.88 -14.07 7.02
N ASP A 246 -24.78 -14.13 6.28
CA ASP A 246 -23.48 -14.58 6.79
C ASP A 246 -22.65 -13.35 7.18
N GLU A 247 -21.79 -13.49 8.19
CA GLU A 247 -20.94 -12.44 8.71
C GLU A 247 -19.52 -12.97 8.89
N GLN A 248 -18.53 -12.30 8.30
CA GLN A 248 -17.12 -12.52 8.61
C GLN A 248 -16.61 -11.40 9.52
N LEU A 249 -16.27 -11.75 10.76
CA LEU A 249 -15.61 -10.87 11.72
C LEU A 249 -14.10 -11.05 11.65
N GLU A 250 -13.37 -9.97 11.39
CA GLU A 250 -11.92 -9.86 11.52
C GLU A 250 -11.59 -9.00 12.75
N LEU A 251 -10.89 -9.58 13.74
CA LEU A 251 -10.30 -8.83 14.85
C LEU A 251 -8.79 -8.78 14.71
N ARG A 252 -8.18 -7.60 14.89
CA ARG A 252 -6.73 -7.45 15.01
C ARG A 252 -6.39 -6.64 16.24
N VAL A 253 -5.56 -7.20 17.12
CA VAL A 253 -5.09 -6.55 18.35
C VAL A 253 -3.64 -6.14 18.17
N HIS A 254 -3.36 -4.85 18.32
CA HIS A 254 -2.04 -4.25 18.12
C HIS A 254 -1.53 -3.68 19.43
N SER A 255 -0.31 -4.05 19.84
CA SER A 255 0.35 -3.41 20.98
C SER A 255 1.09 -2.18 20.46
N VAL A 256 0.51 -0.99 20.68
CA VAL A 256 1.07 0.27 20.16
C VAL A 256 1.92 1.00 21.19
N GLU A 257 1.51 1.00 22.46
CA GLU A 257 2.14 1.77 23.53
C GLU A 257 2.12 0.97 24.84
N GLU A 258 2.95 1.36 25.82
CA GLU A 258 2.96 0.69 27.14
C GLU A 258 1.60 0.82 27.86
N LYS A 259 0.95 1.98 27.69
CA LYS A 259 -0.31 2.36 28.33
C LYS A 259 -1.51 2.37 27.38
N ALA A 260 -1.36 1.85 26.16
CA ALA A 260 -2.47 1.74 25.23
C ALA A 260 -2.27 0.60 24.21
N TYR A 261 -3.36 -0.06 23.85
CA TYR A 261 -3.39 -1.01 22.74
C TYR A 261 -4.60 -0.74 21.84
N GLN A 262 -4.52 -1.20 20.59
CA GLN A 262 -5.59 -1.01 19.60
C GLN A 262 -6.27 -2.33 19.27
N VAL A 263 -7.56 -2.27 18.98
CA VAL A 263 -8.36 -3.39 18.50
C VAL A 263 -9.11 -2.94 17.26
N ASP A 264 -8.70 -3.44 16.11
CA ASP A 264 -9.49 -3.33 14.89
C ASP A 264 -10.63 -4.35 14.95
N TYR A 265 -11.83 -3.86 14.68
CA TYR A 265 -13.05 -4.63 14.57
C TYR A 265 -13.61 -4.38 13.17
N THR A 266 -13.43 -5.33 12.27
CA THR A 266 -14.01 -5.27 10.93
C THR A 266 -15.00 -6.39 10.76
N THR A 267 -16.22 -6.09 10.35
CA THR A 267 -17.22 -7.10 10.03
C THR A 267 -17.74 -6.88 8.62
N THR A 268 -17.86 -7.97 7.87
CA THR A 268 -18.45 -7.99 6.53
C THR A 268 -19.65 -8.92 6.56
N GLN A 269 -20.83 -8.36 6.37
CA GLN A 269 -22.09 -9.10 6.34
C GLN A 269 -22.58 -9.21 4.90
N ARG A 270 -23.01 -10.39 4.47
CA ARG A 270 -23.60 -10.57 3.14
C ARG A 270 -25.00 -11.16 3.26
N ASN A 271 -25.91 -10.64 2.45
CA ASN A 271 -27.24 -11.21 2.31
C ASN A 271 -27.14 -12.50 1.50
N VAL A 272 -27.44 -13.64 2.14
CA VAL A 272 -27.36 -14.98 1.52
C VAL A 272 -28.68 -15.42 0.88
N THR A 273 -29.68 -14.54 0.88
CA THR A 273 -31.01 -14.83 0.36
C THR A 273 -31.24 -14.17 -1.00
N ASP A 274 -32.28 -14.63 -1.69
CA ASP A 274 -32.79 -14.09 -2.94
C ASP A 274 -33.72 -12.87 -2.77
N GLN A 275 -33.98 -12.47 -1.51
CA GLN A 275 -34.85 -11.34 -1.17
C GLN A 275 -34.04 -10.22 -0.48
N PRO A 276 -34.48 -8.96 -0.57
CA PRO A 276 -33.81 -7.87 0.14
C PRO A 276 -33.98 -8.01 1.67
N PHE A 277 -32.90 -7.78 2.39
CA PHE A 277 -32.89 -7.60 3.84
C PHE A 277 -32.82 -6.09 4.15
N VAL A 278 -33.70 -5.58 5.01
CA VAL A 278 -33.76 -4.15 5.31
C VAL A 278 -33.48 -3.91 6.79
N VAL A 279 -32.48 -3.08 7.11
CA VAL A 279 -32.30 -2.52 8.44
C VAL A 279 -33.12 -1.24 8.49
N LYS A 280 -34.16 -1.19 9.33
CA LYS A 280 -35.07 -0.03 9.41
C LYS A 280 -34.39 1.12 10.14
N ALA A 281 -34.75 2.34 9.74
CA ALA A 281 -34.37 3.57 10.41
C ALA A 281 -34.75 3.51 11.89
N TYR A 282 -33.77 3.32 12.78
CA TYR A 282 -34.00 3.17 14.21
C TYR A 282 -32.77 3.49 15.05
N ARG A 283 -32.98 3.88 16.32
CA ARG A 283 -31.97 4.42 17.25
C ARG A 283 -30.97 3.42 17.87
N TYR A 284 -31.03 2.13 17.56
CA TYR A 284 -30.13 1.10 18.12
C TYR A 284 -29.70 0.12 17.03
N GLN A 285 -28.64 0.39 16.27
CA GLN A 285 -28.22 -0.51 15.20
C GLN A 285 -26.72 -0.70 15.20
N GLY A 286 -26.23 -1.91 14.94
CA GLY A 286 -24.82 -2.17 14.68
C GLY A 286 -23.95 -2.14 15.93
N PHE A 287 -22.83 -1.42 15.88
CA PHE A 287 -21.70 -1.62 16.79
C PHE A 287 -22.01 -1.08 18.18
N GLY A 288 -22.17 -1.95 19.17
CA GLY A 288 -22.56 -1.62 20.53
C GLY A 288 -21.48 -1.95 21.56
N PHE A 289 -21.44 -1.16 22.62
CA PHE A 289 -20.59 -1.35 23.80
C PHE A 289 -21.36 -1.10 25.10
N ARG A 290 -21.14 -1.98 26.08
CA ARG A 290 -21.68 -1.87 27.44
C ARG A 290 -20.54 -1.83 28.46
N ALA A 291 -20.42 -0.72 29.17
CA ALA A 291 -19.37 -0.51 30.16
C ALA A 291 -19.62 -1.26 31.47
N ARG A 292 -18.55 -1.47 32.24
CA ARG A 292 -18.53 -1.89 33.65
C ARG A 292 -19.54 -1.11 34.53
N PRO A 293 -20.08 -1.71 35.62
CA PRO A 293 -21.24 -1.17 36.34
C PRO A 293 -20.96 0.10 37.14
N ASP A 294 -19.72 0.29 37.58
CA ASP A 294 -19.23 1.48 38.30
C ASP A 294 -19.03 2.71 37.40
N TRP A 295 -19.30 2.60 36.10
CA TRP A 295 -19.34 3.76 35.19
C TRP A 295 -20.78 4.26 35.02
N ASP A 296 -21.00 5.47 35.51
CA ASP A 296 -22.31 6.09 35.63
C ASP A 296 -22.28 7.59 35.26
N ASP A 297 -23.35 8.32 35.55
CA ASP A 297 -23.47 9.74 35.21
C ASP A 297 -22.43 10.64 35.91
N GLU A 298 -21.93 10.23 37.08
CA GLU A 298 -21.01 11.02 37.90
C GLU A 298 -19.55 10.64 37.68
N THR A 299 -19.31 9.35 37.42
CA THR A 299 -17.96 8.75 37.41
C THR A 299 -17.34 8.68 36.02
N ALA A 300 -18.17 8.50 34.98
CA ALA A 300 -17.71 8.35 33.61
C ALA A 300 -17.68 9.69 32.87
N ARG A 301 -16.59 9.92 32.14
CA ARG A 301 -16.46 11.02 31.18
C ARG A 301 -16.75 10.48 29.79
N LEU A 302 -17.57 11.18 29.03
CA LEU A 302 -17.80 10.92 27.61
C LEU A 302 -17.50 12.17 26.80
N LEU A 303 -16.78 12.01 25.70
CA LEU A 303 -16.48 13.09 24.74
C LEU A 303 -16.58 12.58 23.30
N THR A 304 -17.20 13.35 22.41
CA THR A 304 -17.28 13.03 20.98
C THR A 304 -16.37 13.95 20.15
N SER A 305 -16.12 13.56 18.89
CA SER A 305 -15.42 14.41 17.92
C SER A 305 -16.07 15.78 17.67
N GLY A 306 -17.37 15.92 17.98
CA GLY A 306 -18.09 17.20 17.92
C GLY A 306 -17.99 18.04 19.20
N GLY A 307 -17.17 17.64 20.17
CA GLY A 307 -17.06 18.30 21.47
C GLY A 307 -18.27 18.06 22.39
N LYS A 308 -19.12 17.08 22.07
CA LYS A 308 -20.32 16.75 22.84
C LYS A 308 -20.01 15.77 23.95
N ASN A 309 -20.80 15.82 25.02
CA ASN A 309 -20.64 14.93 26.18
C ASN A 309 -21.92 14.10 26.38
N LYS A 310 -22.04 13.46 27.54
CA LYS A 310 -23.19 12.61 27.86
C LYS A 310 -24.53 13.35 27.89
N ALA A 311 -24.54 14.63 28.22
CA ALA A 311 -25.75 15.45 28.29
C ALA A 311 -26.29 15.83 26.91
N ASP A 312 -25.43 16.00 25.91
CA ASP A 312 -25.82 16.58 24.61
C ASP A 312 -25.29 15.84 23.36
N GLY A 313 -24.63 14.68 23.54
CA GLY A 313 -24.07 13.89 22.44
C GLY A 313 -25.01 12.83 21.85
N ASN A 314 -26.09 12.48 22.54
CA ASN A 314 -27.02 11.45 22.04
C ASN A 314 -27.69 11.88 20.73
N ALA A 315 -27.77 10.97 19.76
CA ALA A 315 -28.32 11.19 18.42
C ALA A 315 -27.60 12.30 17.62
N THR A 316 -26.35 12.62 17.97
CA THR A 316 -25.47 13.46 17.15
C THR A 316 -24.61 12.59 16.23
N ARG A 317 -23.90 13.20 15.27
CA ARG A 317 -22.94 12.50 14.41
C ARG A 317 -21.53 12.65 14.97
N ALA A 318 -20.76 11.57 14.99
CA ALA A 318 -19.39 11.59 15.46
C ALA A 318 -18.49 10.65 14.67
N ARG A 319 -17.22 11.05 14.51
CA ARG A 319 -16.15 10.23 13.92
C ARG A 319 -15.48 9.34 14.97
N TRP A 320 -15.45 9.84 16.20
CA TRP A 320 -14.97 9.12 17.35
C TRP A 320 -15.75 9.50 18.61
N MET A 321 -15.79 8.55 19.56
CA MET A 321 -16.34 8.71 20.90
C MET A 321 -15.35 8.16 21.91
N MET A 322 -15.05 8.92 22.94
CA MET A 322 -14.20 8.52 24.04
C MET A 322 -15.04 8.35 25.30
N VAL A 323 -14.79 7.27 26.03
CA VAL A 323 -15.34 7.06 27.37
C VAL A 323 -14.26 6.58 28.32
N ASP A 324 -14.17 7.21 29.49
CA ASP A 324 -13.20 6.87 30.51
C ASP A 324 -13.78 7.08 31.92
N GLY A 325 -13.32 6.30 32.87
CA GLY A 325 -13.86 6.25 34.23
C GLY A 325 -12.91 5.61 35.22
N PRO A 326 -13.24 5.66 36.53
CA PRO A 326 -12.46 4.97 37.55
C PRO A 326 -12.46 3.45 37.32
N THR A 327 -11.39 2.81 37.79
CA THR A 327 -11.09 1.38 37.72
C THR A 327 -10.26 1.01 38.95
N ASP A 328 -10.02 -0.27 39.20
CA ASP A 328 -9.33 -0.71 40.42
C ASP A 328 -7.86 -0.25 40.41
N SER A 329 -7.26 -0.11 39.22
CA SER A 329 -5.88 0.35 39.03
C SER A 329 -5.75 1.87 38.79
N GLY A 330 -6.83 2.65 38.92
CA GLY A 330 -6.83 4.09 38.69
C GLY A 330 -7.92 4.52 37.71
N ARG A 331 -7.58 5.25 36.65
CA ARG A 331 -8.52 5.63 35.59
C ARG A 331 -8.15 4.93 34.30
N SER A 332 -9.13 4.44 33.55
CA SER A 332 -8.92 3.79 32.25
C SER A 332 -10.04 4.15 31.29
N GLY A 333 -9.82 3.96 30.00
CA GLY A 333 -10.79 4.35 28.98
C GLY A 333 -10.69 3.60 27.67
N ILE A 334 -11.67 3.86 26.82
CA ILE A 334 -11.75 3.37 25.46
C ILE A 334 -12.11 4.55 24.56
N LEU A 335 -11.31 4.73 23.51
CA LEU A 335 -11.65 5.57 22.36
C LEU A 335 -12.18 4.67 21.25
N PHE A 336 -13.43 4.89 20.84
CA PHE A 336 -14.06 4.23 19.72
C PHE A 336 -13.98 5.10 18.48
N LEU A 337 -13.52 4.53 17.37
CA LEU A 337 -13.30 5.20 16.09
C LEU A 337 -14.18 4.55 15.02
N SER A 338 -14.91 5.36 14.25
CA SER A 338 -15.64 4.92 13.05
C SER A 338 -14.90 5.34 11.80
N HIS A 339 -14.76 4.42 10.84
CA HIS A 339 -14.06 4.66 9.59
C HIS A 339 -14.92 5.49 8.60
N PRO A 340 -14.33 6.37 7.77
CA PRO A 340 -15.05 7.12 6.74
C PRO A 340 -15.76 6.22 5.71
N ASP A 341 -15.21 5.04 5.38
CA ASP A 341 -15.86 4.07 4.47
C ASP A 341 -17.16 3.45 5.00
N ASN A 342 -17.46 3.59 6.30
CA ASN A 342 -18.70 3.04 6.83
C ASN A 342 -19.89 3.76 6.20
N TYR A 343 -20.99 3.03 5.96
CA TYR A 343 -22.22 3.67 5.48
C TYR A 343 -22.68 4.75 6.47
N ASP A 344 -23.12 5.87 5.90
CA ASP A 344 -23.59 7.06 6.61
C ASP A 344 -22.53 7.70 7.53
N SER A 345 -21.24 7.59 7.19
CA SER A 345 -20.15 8.21 7.96
C SER A 345 -20.11 9.74 7.80
N PRO A 346 -19.88 10.54 8.87
CA PRO A 346 -19.84 10.12 10.28
C PRO A 346 -21.21 9.66 10.77
N GLN A 347 -21.24 8.47 11.37
CA GLN A 347 -22.47 7.81 11.77
C GLN A 347 -23.13 8.55 12.94
N THR A 348 -24.46 8.49 12.99
CA THR A 348 -25.19 8.91 14.17
C THR A 348 -24.84 7.99 15.34
N ILE A 349 -24.72 8.56 16.53
CA ILE A 349 -24.36 7.81 17.74
C ILE A 349 -25.54 7.67 18.68
N ARG A 350 -25.60 6.53 19.35
CA ARG A 350 -26.45 6.31 20.50
C ARG A 350 -25.60 6.19 21.75
N ILE A 351 -25.72 7.20 22.60
CA ILE A 351 -25.21 7.19 23.97
C ILE A 351 -26.39 7.36 24.91
N TRP A 352 -26.33 6.76 26.09
CA TRP A 352 -27.42 6.93 27.04
C TRP A 352 -27.39 8.32 27.67
N PRO A 353 -28.49 9.10 27.61
CA PRO A 353 -28.56 10.41 28.23
C PRO A 353 -28.37 10.35 29.75
N VAL A 354 -28.02 11.48 30.34
CA VAL A 354 -28.02 11.68 31.79
C VAL A 354 -29.41 11.35 32.35
N GLY A 355 -29.47 10.64 33.47
CA GLY A 355 -30.67 10.17 34.15
C GLY A 355 -31.26 8.86 33.61
N ALA A 356 -30.80 8.38 32.44
CA ALA A 356 -31.23 7.06 31.97
C ALA A 356 -30.86 5.96 32.98
N ASN A 357 -31.73 4.97 33.15
CA ASN A 357 -31.59 3.90 34.15
C ASN A 357 -31.35 4.41 35.59
N GLY A 358 -31.92 5.57 35.94
CA GLY A 358 -31.72 6.18 37.26
C GLY A 358 -30.32 6.76 37.49
N GLY A 359 -29.57 6.99 36.41
CA GLY A 359 -28.23 7.60 36.43
C GLY A 359 -27.12 6.68 36.90
N LYS A 360 -27.42 5.43 37.28
CA LYS A 360 -26.46 4.42 37.74
C LYS A 360 -26.15 3.43 36.62
N GLU A 361 -24.90 2.97 36.57
CA GLU A 361 -24.42 2.01 35.58
C GLU A 361 -24.77 2.43 34.13
N ASN A 362 -24.76 3.74 33.90
CA ASN A 362 -25.47 4.36 32.79
C ASN A 362 -24.55 4.64 31.59
N VAL A 363 -23.67 3.71 31.23
CA VAL A 363 -22.78 3.89 30.07
C VAL A 363 -23.05 2.83 29.01
N PHE A 364 -23.42 3.33 27.83
CA PHE A 364 -23.65 2.59 26.60
C PHE A 364 -23.16 3.45 25.43
N VAL A 365 -22.48 2.84 24.47
CA VAL A 365 -21.97 3.50 23.27
C VAL A 365 -22.39 2.68 22.06
N ASN A 366 -22.93 3.32 21.03
CA ASN A 366 -23.26 2.67 19.78
C ASN A 366 -23.03 3.62 18.59
N PHE A 367 -22.33 3.12 17.57
CA PHE A 367 -22.28 3.74 16.25
C PHE A 367 -23.41 3.15 15.41
N ASN A 368 -24.34 4.01 14.98
CA ASN A 368 -25.58 3.61 14.34
C ASN A 368 -25.60 4.02 12.86
N PRO A 369 -25.39 3.07 11.93
CA PRO A 369 -25.39 3.36 10.50
C PRO A 369 -26.77 3.61 9.87
N ALA A 370 -27.86 3.27 10.56
CA ALA A 370 -29.20 3.25 9.99
C ALA A 370 -30.19 3.94 10.95
N GLN A 371 -29.81 5.09 11.50
CA GLN A 371 -30.69 5.81 12.43
C GLN A 371 -31.74 6.65 11.71
N GLU A 372 -31.35 7.27 10.59
CA GLU A 372 -32.17 8.29 9.92
C GLU A 372 -32.88 7.74 8.69
N ILE A 373 -32.30 6.74 8.02
CA ILE A 373 -32.77 6.17 6.75
C ILE A 373 -32.65 4.65 6.80
N ASP A 374 -33.63 3.96 6.23
CA ASP A 374 -33.58 2.51 6.02
C ASP A 374 -32.36 2.14 5.18
N TYR A 375 -31.61 1.13 5.62
CA TYR A 375 -30.51 0.54 4.85
C TYR A 375 -30.97 -0.78 4.24
N ARG A 376 -30.98 -0.86 2.90
CA ARG A 376 -31.44 -2.03 2.16
C ARG A 376 -30.26 -2.82 1.58
N LEU A 377 -30.08 -4.04 2.08
CA LEU A 377 -29.12 -5.01 1.57
C LEU A 377 -29.77 -5.88 0.49
N ARG A 378 -29.35 -5.69 -0.76
CA ARG A 378 -29.84 -6.48 -1.92
C ARG A 378 -29.40 -7.94 -1.81
N PRO A 379 -30.04 -8.87 -2.53
CA PRO A 379 -29.50 -10.23 -2.70
C PRO A 379 -28.02 -10.19 -3.10
N ASP A 380 -27.20 -11.04 -2.45
CA ASP A 380 -25.73 -11.08 -2.56
C ASP A 380 -24.98 -9.79 -2.20
N GLY A 381 -25.69 -8.74 -1.78
CA GLY A 381 -25.12 -7.48 -1.34
C GLY A 381 -24.32 -7.65 -0.07
N GLN A 382 -23.18 -6.96 -0.01
CA GLN A 382 -22.30 -6.96 1.15
C GLN A 382 -22.33 -5.61 1.87
N TYR A 383 -22.23 -5.65 3.19
CA TYR A 383 -22.05 -4.49 4.04
C TYR A 383 -20.83 -4.67 4.94
N ARG A 384 -19.82 -3.83 4.72
CA ARG A 384 -18.59 -3.84 5.51
C ARG A 384 -18.58 -2.67 6.49
N LEU A 385 -18.36 -3.00 7.76
CA LEU A 385 -18.24 -2.07 8.87
C LEU A 385 -16.83 -2.17 9.47
N LYS A 386 -16.18 -1.02 9.64
CA LYS A 386 -14.81 -0.91 10.16
C LYS A 386 -14.81 0.01 11.38
N TYR A 387 -14.39 -0.53 12.52
CA TYR A 387 -14.22 0.20 13.77
C TYR A 387 -12.84 -0.07 14.35
N ARG A 388 -12.35 0.87 15.14
CA ARG A 388 -11.14 0.68 15.95
C ARG A 388 -11.42 1.14 17.38
N MET A 389 -10.96 0.35 18.35
CA MET A 389 -10.91 0.72 19.76
C MET A 389 -9.48 1.00 20.15
N VAL A 390 -9.20 2.13 20.79
CA VAL A 390 -7.94 2.38 21.51
C VAL A 390 -8.25 2.26 23.00
N VAL A 391 -7.72 1.23 23.64
CA VAL A 391 -7.93 0.95 25.05
C VAL A 391 -6.70 1.42 25.82
N TYR A 392 -6.90 2.25 26.85
CA TYR A 392 -5.80 2.96 27.50
C TYR A 392 -5.98 3.07 29.01
N ASP A 393 -4.85 3.21 29.71
CA ASP A 393 -4.80 3.65 31.10
C ASP A 393 -4.62 5.17 31.16
N GLY A 394 -5.16 5.81 32.19
CA GLY A 394 -5.12 7.25 32.43
C GLY A 394 -6.24 8.02 31.70
N THR A 395 -5.88 9.17 31.15
CA THR A 395 -6.79 10.04 30.38
C THR A 395 -6.22 10.30 29.00
N LEU A 396 -7.08 10.29 28.00
CA LEU A 396 -6.76 10.73 26.65
C LEU A 396 -7.45 12.08 26.38
N ASP A 397 -6.77 12.98 25.66
CA ASP A 397 -7.33 14.27 25.25
C ASP A 397 -7.88 14.22 23.81
N SER A 398 -8.58 15.28 23.40
CA SER A 398 -9.19 15.34 22.07
C SER A 398 -8.17 15.43 20.93
N LEU A 399 -6.97 15.96 21.18
CA LEU A 399 -5.91 16.05 20.17
C LEU A 399 -5.35 14.65 19.86
N ALA A 400 -5.09 13.85 20.90
CA ALA A 400 -4.66 12.48 20.75
C ALA A 400 -5.78 11.60 20.19
N ALA A 401 -7.04 11.82 20.58
CA ALA A 401 -8.18 11.12 20.01
C ALA A 401 -8.33 11.39 18.51
N GLU A 402 -8.22 12.66 18.09
CA GLU A 402 -8.26 13.03 16.67
C GLU A 402 -7.07 12.42 15.93
N ARG A 403 -5.86 12.42 16.50
CA ARG A 403 -4.69 11.78 15.89
C ARG A 403 -4.91 10.29 15.61
N TYR A 404 -5.43 9.53 16.58
CA TYR A 404 -5.74 8.11 16.35
C TYR A 404 -6.82 7.92 15.27
N TRP A 405 -7.81 8.82 15.21
CA TRP A 405 -8.79 8.79 14.13
C TRP A 405 -8.17 9.07 12.76
N GLN A 406 -7.28 10.07 12.66
CA GLN A 406 -6.54 10.40 11.43
C GLN A 406 -5.65 9.25 10.97
N ASP A 407 -5.01 8.53 11.89
CA ASP A 407 -4.23 7.33 11.58
C ASP A 407 -5.10 6.19 11.05
N PHE A 408 -6.31 6.05 11.57
CA PHE A 408 -7.26 5.02 11.13
C PHE A 408 -7.93 5.37 9.80
N ALA A 409 -8.36 6.61 9.62
CA ALA A 409 -9.06 7.10 8.43
C ALA A 409 -8.13 7.39 7.25
N HIS A 410 -6.90 7.81 7.54
CA HIS A 410 -5.92 8.25 6.55
C HIS A 410 -4.54 7.69 6.90
N PRO A 411 -4.32 6.37 6.77
CA PRO A 411 -3.03 5.76 7.10
C PRO A 411 -1.88 6.37 6.28
N PRO A 412 -0.66 6.46 6.84
CA PRO A 412 0.53 6.92 6.10
C PRO A 412 0.73 6.15 4.80
N GLN A 413 1.18 6.84 3.76
CA GLN A 413 1.42 6.21 2.45
C GLN A 413 2.81 5.59 2.41
N VAL A 414 2.88 4.34 1.96
CA VAL A 414 4.17 3.67 1.72
C VAL A 414 4.45 3.72 0.23
N ILE A 415 5.45 4.52 -0.12
CA ILE A 415 5.98 4.61 -1.47
C ILE A 415 7.13 3.61 -1.54
N ARG A 416 6.96 2.54 -2.32
CA ARG A 416 8.09 1.69 -2.67
C ARG A 416 8.98 2.49 -3.61
N GLU A 417 10.23 2.66 -3.23
CA GLU A 417 11.24 3.20 -4.13
C GLU A 417 11.52 2.08 -5.13
N GLU A 418 10.98 2.19 -6.34
CA GLU A 418 11.37 1.27 -7.41
C GLU A 418 12.86 1.42 -7.62
N ILE A 419 13.59 0.32 -7.38
CA ILE A 419 14.91 0.14 -7.92
C ILE A 419 14.72 0.24 -9.44
N SER A 420 15.31 1.26 -10.07
CA SER A 420 15.26 1.39 -11.53
C SER A 420 15.59 0.03 -12.14
N PRO A 421 14.87 -0.46 -13.17
CA PRO A 421 15.26 -1.66 -13.90
C PRO A 421 16.72 -1.67 -14.36
N LEU A 422 17.35 -0.49 -14.39
CA LEU A 422 18.74 -0.27 -14.72
C LEU A 422 19.70 -0.41 -13.52
N ASP A 423 19.27 -0.37 -12.26
CA ASP A 423 20.19 -0.39 -11.11
C ASP A 423 21.13 -1.63 -11.14
N GLY A 424 22.42 -1.38 -10.99
CA GLY A 424 23.49 -2.37 -11.12
C GLY A 424 23.78 -2.85 -12.55
N LYS A 425 23.03 -2.39 -13.56
CA LYS A 425 23.24 -2.75 -14.98
C LYS A 425 24.42 -2.00 -15.59
N ARG A 426 24.99 -2.60 -16.64
CA ARG A 426 26.04 -2.00 -17.46
C ARG A 426 25.50 -1.63 -18.84
N VAL A 427 25.59 -0.35 -19.19
CA VAL A 427 25.08 0.22 -20.43
C VAL A 427 26.25 0.61 -21.33
N LEU A 428 26.28 0.12 -22.57
CA LEU A 428 27.19 0.63 -23.59
C LEU A 428 26.52 1.79 -24.32
N LEU A 429 27.07 2.99 -24.18
CA LEU A 429 26.64 4.16 -24.94
C LEU A 429 27.56 4.34 -26.15
N TYR A 430 27.02 4.13 -27.34
CA TYR A 430 27.75 4.19 -28.60
C TYR A 430 27.37 5.42 -29.41
N THR A 431 28.36 6.19 -29.85
CA THR A 431 28.14 7.50 -30.53
C THR A 431 28.90 7.63 -31.85
N ARG A 432 29.46 6.54 -32.39
CA ARG A 432 30.27 6.57 -33.62
C ARG A 432 29.46 7.06 -34.82
N ASN A 433 30.10 7.86 -35.67
CA ASN A 433 29.57 8.31 -36.94
C ASN A 433 30.56 7.94 -38.07
N GLY A 434 30.04 7.39 -39.17
CA GLY A 434 30.80 7.17 -40.40
C GLY A 434 31.06 8.48 -41.17
N LYS A 435 31.62 8.37 -42.37
CA LYS A 435 31.91 9.54 -43.23
C LYS A 435 30.62 10.30 -43.57
N GLY A 436 30.44 11.48 -42.98
CA GLY A 436 29.27 12.33 -43.21
C GLY A 436 29.09 13.40 -42.13
N TYR A 437 27.83 13.81 -41.92
CA TYR A 437 27.46 14.78 -40.89
C TYR A 437 27.53 14.17 -39.49
N VAL A 438 28.14 14.88 -38.55
CA VAL A 438 28.27 14.53 -37.13
C VAL A 438 27.52 15.57 -36.32
N HIS A 439 26.63 15.13 -35.43
CA HIS A 439 25.74 16.02 -34.69
C HIS A 439 26.47 16.64 -33.48
N GLU A 440 26.30 17.95 -33.30
CA GLU A 440 26.95 18.71 -32.21
C GLU A 440 26.37 18.41 -30.82
N ASN A 441 25.24 17.70 -30.76
CA ASN A 441 24.54 17.31 -29.53
C ASN A 441 25.13 16.08 -28.83
N ILE A 442 26.05 15.34 -29.48
CA ILE A 442 26.64 14.11 -28.94
C ILE A 442 27.19 14.32 -27.52
N PRO A 443 28.01 15.35 -27.22
CA PRO A 443 28.52 15.59 -25.87
C PRO A 443 27.43 15.81 -24.83
N ALA A 444 26.35 16.52 -25.20
CA ALA A 444 25.20 16.76 -24.32
C ALA A 444 24.44 15.45 -24.03
N SER A 445 24.27 14.60 -25.05
CA SER A 445 23.64 13.28 -24.89
C SER A 445 24.43 12.34 -23.98
N VAL A 446 25.77 12.33 -24.13
CA VAL A 446 26.66 11.54 -23.27
C VAL A 446 26.57 11.99 -21.83
N ALA A 447 26.73 13.30 -21.58
CA ALA A 447 26.67 13.84 -20.23
C ALA A 447 25.30 13.59 -19.55
N ALA A 448 24.21 13.66 -20.30
CA ALA A 448 22.87 13.37 -19.80
C ALA A 448 22.69 11.89 -19.43
N ILE A 449 23.10 10.96 -20.29
CA ILE A 449 22.95 9.52 -20.04
C ILE A 449 23.86 9.07 -18.90
N GLU A 450 25.10 9.58 -18.82
CA GLU A 450 25.99 9.34 -17.67
C GLU A 450 25.41 9.87 -16.36
N LYS A 451 24.77 11.06 -16.39
CA LYS A 451 24.07 11.61 -15.23
C LYS A 451 22.87 10.74 -14.82
N LEU A 452 22.11 10.21 -15.77
CA LEU A 452 21.06 9.23 -15.49
C LEU A 452 21.65 7.97 -14.84
N GLY A 453 22.79 7.48 -15.33
CA GLY A 453 23.53 6.36 -14.73
C GLY A 453 23.87 6.60 -13.26
N ALA A 454 24.50 7.74 -12.97
CA ALA A 454 24.85 8.13 -11.61
C ALA A 454 23.63 8.30 -10.69
N THR A 455 22.50 8.77 -11.23
CA THR A 455 21.27 9.04 -10.46
C THR A 455 20.47 7.77 -10.19
N HIS A 456 20.45 6.83 -11.14
CA HIS A 456 19.60 5.64 -11.12
C HIS A 456 20.37 4.32 -10.92
N GLY A 457 21.66 4.41 -10.58
CA GLY A 457 22.46 3.28 -10.09
C GLY A 457 23.05 2.36 -11.15
N PHE A 458 23.12 2.80 -12.42
CA PHE A 458 23.68 2.00 -13.52
C PHE A 458 24.99 2.58 -14.05
N THR A 459 25.85 1.70 -14.56
CA THR A 459 27.15 2.12 -15.12
C THR A 459 27.02 2.38 -16.61
N VAL A 460 27.54 3.50 -17.08
CA VAL A 460 27.61 3.85 -18.50
C VAL A 460 29.05 3.75 -18.97
N VAL A 461 29.28 3.03 -20.07
CA VAL A 461 30.55 3.01 -20.80
C VAL A 461 30.31 3.68 -22.15
N SER A 462 30.78 4.92 -22.30
CA SER A 462 30.68 5.69 -23.54
C SER A 462 31.85 5.39 -24.47
N THR A 463 31.59 5.14 -25.75
CA THR A 463 32.63 4.86 -26.75
C THR A 463 32.20 5.19 -28.18
N GLU A 464 33.19 5.46 -29.03
CA GLU A 464 33.05 5.50 -30.50
C GLU A 464 33.84 4.35 -31.17
N ASP A 465 34.44 3.48 -30.38
CA ASP A 465 35.30 2.41 -30.86
C ASP A 465 34.47 1.17 -31.29
N PRO A 466 34.45 0.83 -32.58
CA PRO A 466 33.67 -0.30 -33.08
C PRO A 466 34.23 -1.67 -32.63
N THR A 467 35.44 -1.72 -32.05
CA THR A 467 36.01 -2.98 -31.53
C THR A 467 35.26 -3.53 -30.31
N TYR A 468 34.39 -2.73 -29.68
CA TYR A 468 33.44 -3.20 -28.67
C TYR A 468 32.40 -4.17 -29.24
N PHE A 469 32.17 -4.21 -30.55
CA PHE A 469 31.24 -5.12 -31.20
C PHE A 469 31.90 -6.47 -31.49
N SER A 470 32.21 -7.18 -30.42
CA SER A 470 32.63 -8.58 -30.40
C SER A 470 31.85 -9.32 -29.31
N GLY A 471 31.70 -10.65 -29.45
CA GLY A 471 30.92 -11.45 -28.51
C GLY A 471 31.36 -11.28 -27.05
N ASP A 472 32.67 -11.33 -26.79
CA ASP A 472 33.22 -11.20 -25.45
C ASP A 472 32.92 -9.82 -24.83
N ARG A 473 33.06 -8.75 -25.61
CA ARG A 473 32.83 -7.37 -25.14
C ARG A 473 31.35 -7.07 -24.95
N LEU A 474 30.50 -7.44 -25.90
CA LEU A 474 29.05 -7.19 -25.79
C LEU A 474 28.42 -7.97 -24.64
N SER A 475 28.99 -9.12 -24.25
CA SER A 475 28.53 -9.88 -23.08
C SER A 475 28.71 -9.15 -21.74
N GLU A 476 29.53 -8.08 -21.69
CA GLU A 476 29.71 -7.24 -20.50
C GLU A 476 28.55 -6.24 -20.27
N PHE A 477 27.62 -6.12 -21.20
CA PHE A 477 26.59 -5.08 -21.21
C PHE A 477 25.18 -5.68 -21.21
N ASP A 478 24.29 -5.07 -20.43
CA ASP A 478 22.87 -5.42 -20.36
C ASP A 478 22.02 -4.63 -21.37
N LEU A 479 22.52 -3.48 -21.83
CA LEU A 479 21.80 -2.56 -22.71
C LEU A 479 22.78 -1.85 -23.65
N LEU A 480 22.44 -1.79 -24.94
CA LEU A 480 23.12 -0.92 -25.91
C LEU A 480 22.28 0.33 -26.15
N VAL A 481 22.92 1.50 -26.08
CA VAL A 481 22.31 2.79 -26.42
C VAL A 481 23.09 3.40 -27.57
N PHE A 482 22.46 3.53 -28.73
CA PHE A 482 23.05 4.25 -29.86
C PHE A 482 22.49 5.67 -29.83
N SER A 483 23.33 6.62 -29.44
CA SER A 483 22.95 8.01 -29.32
C SER A 483 23.58 8.81 -30.45
N ASN A 484 22.74 9.29 -31.37
CA ASN A 484 23.17 10.14 -32.47
C ASN A 484 24.29 9.54 -33.35
N THR A 485 24.28 8.21 -33.52
CA THR A 485 25.13 7.51 -34.50
C THR A 485 24.60 7.78 -35.91
N ASN A 486 25.44 7.70 -36.95
CA ASN A 486 24.99 7.91 -38.33
C ASN A 486 25.96 7.29 -39.35
N ASN A 487 25.47 7.02 -40.56
CA ASN A 487 26.24 6.40 -41.64
C ASN A 487 26.82 5.02 -41.23
N ASP A 488 28.00 4.66 -41.72
CA ASP A 488 28.64 3.37 -41.40
C ASP A 488 29.33 3.44 -40.04
N ILE A 489 28.88 2.61 -39.12
CA ILE A 489 29.32 2.59 -37.71
C ILE A 489 30.05 1.30 -37.36
N PHE A 490 30.02 0.29 -38.22
CA PHE A 490 30.85 -0.92 -38.14
C PHE A 490 31.90 -0.94 -39.27
N ASP A 491 33.09 -1.46 -38.96
CA ASP A 491 34.20 -1.60 -39.91
C ASP A 491 34.22 -2.97 -40.59
N THR A 492 33.65 -4.01 -39.96
CA THR A 492 33.79 -5.39 -40.41
C THR A 492 32.48 -6.18 -40.31
N PRO A 493 32.26 -7.18 -41.19
CA PRO A 493 31.11 -8.09 -41.08
C PRO A 493 31.00 -8.82 -39.73
N ALA A 494 32.13 -9.06 -39.05
CA ALA A 494 32.12 -9.69 -37.73
C ALA A 494 31.45 -8.81 -36.65
N GLN A 495 31.55 -7.49 -36.77
CA GLN A 495 30.89 -6.55 -35.86
C GLN A 495 29.37 -6.50 -36.13
N HIS A 496 28.96 -6.57 -37.40
CA HIS A 496 27.54 -6.72 -37.76
C HIS A 496 26.93 -7.98 -37.14
N GLU A 497 27.63 -9.12 -37.26
CA GLU A 497 27.17 -10.38 -36.67
C GLU A 497 27.18 -10.35 -35.13
N ALA A 498 28.15 -9.68 -34.50
CA ALA A 498 28.17 -9.53 -33.03
C ALA A 498 26.97 -8.72 -32.52
N PHE A 499 26.64 -7.60 -33.17
CA PHE A 499 25.44 -6.81 -32.84
C PHE A 499 24.17 -7.63 -33.02
N ARG A 500 24.05 -8.32 -34.16
CA ARG A 500 22.92 -9.21 -34.45
C ARG A 500 22.75 -10.30 -33.39
N ALA A 501 23.83 -11.00 -33.04
CA ALA A 501 23.81 -12.06 -32.05
C ALA A 501 23.42 -11.55 -30.65
N TYR A 502 23.87 -10.35 -30.27
CA TYR A 502 23.46 -9.72 -29.01
C TYR A 502 21.94 -9.49 -28.95
N LEU A 503 21.32 -8.96 -30.01
CA LEU A 503 19.87 -8.72 -30.05
C LEU A 503 19.07 -10.02 -30.08
N GLU A 504 19.46 -10.95 -30.96
CA GLU A 504 18.80 -12.26 -31.09
C GLU A 504 18.94 -13.09 -29.79
N GLY A 505 20.00 -12.85 -29.00
CA GLY A 505 20.21 -13.40 -27.67
C GLY A 505 19.39 -12.75 -26.55
N GLY A 506 18.53 -11.78 -26.84
CA GLY A 506 17.66 -11.11 -25.86
C GLY A 506 18.19 -9.78 -25.33
N GLY A 507 19.30 -9.26 -25.86
CA GLY A 507 19.88 -7.99 -25.44
C GLY A 507 18.99 -6.78 -25.76
N GLY A 508 18.91 -5.83 -24.83
CA GLY A 508 18.14 -4.60 -25.00
C GLY A 508 18.85 -3.58 -25.91
N PHE A 509 18.09 -2.81 -26.68
CA PHE A 509 18.62 -1.79 -27.58
C PHE A 509 17.79 -0.50 -27.55
N VAL A 510 18.46 0.63 -27.41
CA VAL A 510 17.89 1.98 -27.44
C VAL A 510 18.57 2.75 -28.55
N ALA A 511 17.79 3.44 -29.38
CA ALA A 511 18.33 4.30 -30.43
C ALA A 511 17.71 5.69 -30.36
N ILE A 512 18.55 6.71 -30.44
CA ILE A 512 18.15 8.11 -30.24
C ILE A 512 18.47 8.92 -31.49
N HIS A 513 17.45 9.64 -31.97
CA HIS A 513 17.52 10.64 -33.02
C HIS A 513 18.14 10.11 -34.33
N SER A 514 19.34 10.58 -34.68
CA SER A 514 20.01 10.26 -35.94
C SER A 514 20.53 8.83 -36.04
N ALA A 515 20.46 8.05 -34.94
CA ALA A 515 20.79 6.62 -34.94
C ALA A 515 20.07 5.83 -36.05
N ILE A 516 18.85 6.25 -36.43
CA ILE A 516 18.07 5.68 -37.54
C ILE A 516 18.65 5.93 -38.94
N GLY A 517 19.65 6.79 -39.04
CA GLY A 517 20.44 7.06 -40.23
C GLY A 517 21.69 6.18 -40.36
N SER A 518 21.95 5.27 -39.41
CA SER A 518 23.10 4.36 -39.44
C SER A 518 22.86 3.14 -40.33
N GLU A 519 23.92 2.56 -40.90
CA GLU A 519 23.91 1.28 -41.61
C GLU A 519 22.78 1.15 -42.67
N ARG A 520 22.56 2.21 -43.46
CA ARG A 520 21.40 2.32 -44.38
C ARG A 520 21.35 1.21 -45.44
N ASP A 521 22.52 0.68 -45.80
CA ASP A 521 22.67 -0.42 -46.77
C ASP A 521 22.54 -1.81 -46.13
N TRP A 522 22.31 -1.90 -44.81
CA TRP A 522 22.15 -3.15 -44.09
C TRP A 522 20.70 -3.36 -43.63
N PRO A 523 19.90 -4.20 -44.34
CA PRO A 523 18.50 -4.42 -44.04
C PRO A 523 18.15 -4.86 -42.64
N TYR A 524 19.06 -5.54 -41.96
CA TYR A 524 18.84 -5.97 -40.60
C TYR A 524 18.75 -4.77 -39.64
N PHE A 525 19.62 -3.76 -39.78
CA PHE A 525 19.69 -2.63 -38.86
C PHE A 525 18.39 -1.82 -38.86
N TRP A 526 17.91 -1.40 -40.03
CA TRP A 526 16.68 -0.61 -40.08
C TRP A 526 15.43 -1.44 -39.74
N ARG A 527 15.45 -2.78 -39.82
CA ARG A 527 14.36 -3.63 -39.32
C ARG A 527 14.29 -3.64 -37.79
N VAL A 528 15.43 -3.77 -37.11
CA VAL A 528 15.47 -3.87 -35.64
C VAL A 528 15.22 -2.54 -34.95
N ILE A 529 15.66 -1.42 -35.53
CA ILE A 529 15.33 -0.09 -35.01
C ILE A 529 13.89 0.32 -35.36
N GLY A 530 13.34 -0.19 -36.47
CA GLY A 530 11.96 0.02 -36.90
C GLY A 530 11.76 0.95 -38.10
N GLY A 531 12.83 1.42 -38.73
CA GLY A 531 12.80 2.14 -40.00
C GLY A 531 14.17 2.69 -40.39
N THR A 532 14.26 3.38 -41.52
CA THR A 532 15.48 4.12 -41.93
C THR A 532 15.14 5.57 -42.22
N PHE A 533 16.06 6.48 -41.89
CA PHE A 533 15.92 7.90 -42.20
C PHE A 533 15.61 8.13 -43.69
N PHE A 534 14.66 9.03 -43.98
CA PHE A 534 14.41 9.52 -45.33
C PHE A 534 14.81 10.99 -45.48
N ARG A 535 14.16 11.89 -44.74
CA ARG A 535 14.43 13.34 -44.72
C ARG A 535 13.73 13.99 -43.53
N HIS A 536 13.99 15.27 -43.31
CA HIS A 536 13.19 16.14 -42.44
C HIS A 536 13.06 17.53 -43.10
N PRO A 537 12.05 18.34 -42.75
CA PRO A 537 12.01 19.75 -43.11
C PRO A 537 13.01 20.57 -42.28
N LYS A 538 13.11 21.88 -42.54
CA LYS A 538 13.87 22.78 -41.66
C LYS A 538 13.40 22.64 -40.20
N ARG A 539 14.33 22.86 -39.27
CA ARG A 539 14.03 22.89 -37.83
C ARG A 539 12.94 23.90 -37.52
N GLN A 540 12.02 23.51 -36.65
CA GLN A 540 10.82 24.27 -36.35
C GLN A 540 10.15 23.75 -35.07
N ASP A 541 9.14 24.48 -34.62
CA ASP A 541 8.25 24.04 -33.55
C ASP A 541 7.17 23.13 -34.16
N PHE A 542 6.78 22.08 -33.44
CA PHE A 542 5.68 21.20 -33.83
C PHE A 542 5.16 20.43 -32.60
N ASP A 543 3.96 19.89 -32.71
CA ASP A 543 3.32 19.14 -31.65
C ASP A 543 3.51 17.63 -31.84
N VAL A 544 3.68 16.92 -30.73
CA VAL A 544 3.75 15.46 -30.66
C VAL A 544 2.62 14.94 -29.77
N ALA A 545 1.77 14.07 -30.31
CA ALA A 545 0.71 13.40 -29.57
C ALA A 545 1.24 12.16 -28.84
N VAL A 546 0.79 11.97 -27.60
CA VAL A 546 0.99 10.72 -26.85
C VAL A 546 -0.04 9.69 -27.29
N ILE A 547 0.42 8.61 -27.93
CA ILE A 547 -0.43 7.54 -28.45
C ILE A 547 -0.67 6.46 -27.39
N ASP A 548 0.39 6.13 -26.65
CA ASP A 548 0.35 5.20 -25.51
C ASP A 548 0.81 5.96 -24.26
N ALA A 549 -0.10 6.18 -23.31
CA ALA A 549 0.18 6.91 -22.07
C ALA A 549 0.50 5.99 -20.87
N ASP A 550 0.55 4.67 -21.08
CA ASP A 550 0.84 3.70 -20.00
C ASP A 550 2.30 3.23 -20.04
N HIS A 551 3.04 3.56 -21.10
CA HIS A 551 4.44 3.17 -21.26
C HIS A 551 5.38 4.00 -20.36
N PRO A 552 6.43 3.43 -19.73
CA PRO A 552 7.32 4.17 -18.82
C PRO A 552 8.03 5.39 -19.42
N SER A 553 8.16 5.44 -20.76
CA SER A 553 8.72 6.58 -21.48
C SER A 553 7.70 7.69 -21.76
N THR A 554 6.42 7.50 -21.46
CA THR A 554 5.33 8.43 -21.84
C THR A 554 4.29 8.66 -20.75
N ASP A 555 4.28 7.89 -19.65
CA ASP A 555 3.30 7.97 -18.54
C ASP A 555 3.25 9.31 -17.79
N PHE A 556 4.29 10.11 -17.93
CA PHE A 556 4.45 11.43 -17.32
C PHE A 556 4.21 12.57 -18.31
N LEU A 557 4.07 12.27 -19.61
CA LEU A 557 3.91 13.29 -20.65
C LEU A 557 2.47 13.82 -20.68
N PRO A 558 2.25 15.11 -20.96
CA PRO A 558 0.93 15.61 -21.31
C PRO A 558 0.43 14.97 -22.62
N PRO A 559 -0.89 14.89 -22.86
CA PRO A 559 -1.44 14.32 -24.10
C PRO A 559 -0.86 14.91 -25.39
N THR A 560 -0.50 16.19 -25.34
CA THR A 560 0.23 16.90 -26.41
C THR A 560 1.54 17.46 -25.84
N TRP A 561 2.65 17.04 -26.42
CA TRP A 561 3.98 17.53 -26.09
C TRP A 561 4.44 18.55 -27.15
N HIS A 562 4.57 19.81 -26.74
CA HIS A 562 5.00 20.91 -27.60
C HIS A 562 6.52 20.90 -27.76
N ILE A 563 7.00 20.53 -28.95
CA ILE A 563 8.42 20.47 -29.28
C ILE A 563 8.88 21.80 -29.90
N ARG A 564 10.10 22.25 -29.56
CA ARG A 564 10.65 23.53 -30.03
C ARG A 564 11.99 23.41 -30.75
N ASP A 565 12.11 24.06 -31.92
CA ASP A 565 13.32 24.12 -32.76
C ASP A 565 13.93 22.74 -33.12
N GLU A 566 13.09 21.76 -33.41
CA GLU A 566 13.48 20.36 -33.63
C GLU A 566 13.22 19.92 -35.09
N GLU A 567 13.84 18.80 -35.48
CA GLU A 567 13.68 18.15 -36.77
C GLU A 567 12.54 17.11 -36.72
N CYS A 568 11.46 17.37 -37.44
CA CYS A 568 10.40 16.37 -37.64
C CYS A 568 10.82 15.34 -38.71
N TYR A 569 11.24 14.16 -38.29
CA TYR A 569 11.75 13.12 -39.19
C TYR A 569 10.64 12.41 -39.97
N TYR A 570 10.82 12.30 -41.28
CA TYR A 570 10.13 11.31 -42.09
C TYR A 570 11.02 10.07 -42.26
N ILE A 571 10.43 8.93 -41.95
CA ILE A 571 11.10 7.62 -41.87
C ILE A 571 10.49 6.70 -42.91
N LYS A 572 11.33 6.04 -43.72
CA LYS A 572 10.87 5.03 -44.69
C LYS A 572 11.19 3.61 -44.20
N GLN A 573 10.60 2.61 -44.86
CA GLN A 573 10.75 1.20 -44.47
C GLN A 573 10.33 0.92 -43.02
N LEU A 574 9.29 1.64 -42.57
CA LEU A 574 8.72 1.47 -41.23
C LEU A 574 8.33 0.01 -40.99
N ASN A 575 8.78 -0.54 -39.86
CA ASN A 575 8.46 -1.90 -39.47
C ASN A 575 7.00 -1.99 -38.99
N PRO A 576 6.12 -2.74 -39.68
CA PRO A 576 4.70 -2.79 -39.33
C PRO A 576 4.41 -3.44 -37.96
N ALA A 577 5.40 -4.11 -37.36
CA ALA A 577 5.28 -4.70 -36.02
C ALA A 577 5.56 -3.69 -34.89
N MET A 578 5.92 -2.43 -35.20
CA MET A 578 6.22 -1.45 -34.17
C MET A 578 4.96 -1.08 -33.38
N HIS A 579 5.15 -0.85 -32.08
CA HIS A 579 4.13 -0.25 -31.23
C HIS A 579 4.44 1.23 -31.07
N VAL A 580 3.60 2.10 -31.63
CA VAL A 580 3.81 3.55 -31.63
C VAL A 580 3.49 4.13 -30.25
N LEU A 581 4.45 4.85 -29.69
CA LEU A 581 4.34 5.54 -28.40
C LEU A 581 4.00 7.02 -28.57
N LEU A 582 4.67 7.68 -29.52
CA LEU A 582 4.51 9.10 -29.83
C LEU A 582 4.39 9.28 -31.34
N ALA A 583 3.56 10.24 -31.76
CA ALA A 583 3.44 10.62 -33.16
C ALA A 583 3.39 12.14 -33.35
N ALA A 584 4.17 12.68 -34.28
CA ALA A 584 4.12 14.09 -34.68
C ALA A 584 2.78 14.41 -35.32
N ASP A 585 2.18 15.54 -34.93
CA ASP A 585 1.04 16.13 -35.60
C ASP A 585 1.50 16.92 -36.82
N LEU A 586 1.41 16.28 -37.99
CA LEU A 586 1.79 16.86 -39.27
C LEU A 586 0.98 18.11 -39.65
N SER A 587 -0.15 18.39 -39.00
CA SER A 587 -0.88 19.65 -39.22
C SER A 587 -0.13 20.86 -38.66
N THR A 588 0.74 20.64 -37.67
CA THR A 588 1.59 21.67 -37.04
C THR A 588 2.96 21.83 -37.71
N VAL A 589 3.32 20.92 -38.62
CA VAL A 589 4.62 20.92 -39.32
C VAL A 589 4.53 21.73 -40.63
N ASP A 590 5.33 22.78 -40.76
CA ASP A 590 5.57 23.57 -41.98
C ASP A 590 6.48 22.83 -42.97
N ASP A 591 5.86 21.99 -43.81
CA ASP A 591 6.49 21.27 -44.93
C ASP A 591 5.45 20.86 -46.01
N PRO A 592 4.74 21.82 -46.64
CA PRO A 592 3.60 21.50 -47.51
C PRO A 592 3.97 20.64 -48.72
N GLU A 593 5.06 20.97 -49.42
CA GLU A 593 5.52 20.23 -50.60
C GLU A 593 6.12 18.88 -50.23
N GLY A 594 6.91 18.84 -49.14
CA GLY A 594 7.52 17.60 -48.69
C GLY A 594 6.47 16.59 -48.23
N LYS A 595 5.50 17.01 -47.40
CA LYS A 595 4.41 16.15 -46.91
C LYS A 595 3.60 15.57 -48.07
N ALA A 596 3.32 16.36 -49.10
CA ALA A 596 2.58 15.92 -50.28
C ALA A 596 3.30 14.80 -51.05
N GLY A 597 4.63 14.80 -51.07
CA GLY A 597 5.43 13.72 -51.65
C GLY A 597 5.49 12.47 -50.76
N TYR A 598 6.12 12.61 -49.59
CA TYR A 598 6.15 11.56 -48.56
C TYR A 598 6.10 12.23 -47.18
N PRO A 599 5.19 11.82 -46.28
CA PRO A 599 4.41 10.57 -46.30
C PRO A 599 3.15 10.51 -47.18
N GLY A 600 2.77 11.60 -47.85
CA GLY A 600 1.49 11.70 -48.56
C GLY A 600 0.31 11.50 -47.61
N ASP A 601 -0.79 10.95 -48.13
CA ASP A 601 -2.01 10.71 -47.34
C ASP A 601 -1.96 9.46 -46.47
N THR A 602 -0.91 8.64 -46.58
CA THR A 602 -0.80 7.31 -45.94
C THR A 602 -0.96 7.36 -44.42
N PHE A 603 -0.50 8.45 -43.80
CA PHE A 603 -0.44 8.63 -42.35
C PHE A 603 -1.42 9.71 -41.84
N GLY A 604 -2.25 10.28 -42.74
CA GLY A 604 -3.10 11.42 -42.41
C GLY A 604 -2.29 12.56 -41.79
N THR A 605 -2.68 12.99 -40.59
CA THR A 605 -1.96 14.04 -39.83
C THR A 605 -1.02 13.47 -38.77
N SER A 606 -0.83 12.16 -38.65
CA SER A 606 -0.09 11.55 -37.54
C SER A 606 1.07 10.71 -38.03
N PHE A 607 2.31 11.12 -37.73
CA PHE A 607 3.50 10.39 -38.17
C PHE A 607 4.31 9.85 -37.00
N PRO A 608 4.65 8.54 -36.94
CA PRO A 608 5.38 7.96 -35.82
C PRO A 608 6.70 8.68 -35.51
N THR A 609 6.93 8.97 -34.23
CA THR A 609 8.12 9.70 -33.74
C THR A 609 8.85 8.93 -32.65
N SER A 610 8.15 8.10 -31.88
CA SER A 610 8.78 7.14 -30.96
C SER A 610 7.97 5.85 -30.91
N TRP A 611 8.66 4.72 -30.78
CA TRP A 611 8.05 3.40 -30.78
C TRP A 611 8.96 2.36 -30.12
N TYR A 612 8.42 1.16 -29.93
CA TYR A 612 9.22 -0.01 -29.56
C TYR A 612 8.95 -1.22 -30.46
N LEU A 613 9.87 -2.18 -30.43
CA LEU A 613 9.79 -3.50 -31.06
C LEU A 613 10.21 -4.60 -30.07
N THR A 614 9.67 -5.80 -30.25
CA THR A 614 9.96 -6.99 -29.43
C THR A 614 10.21 -8.25 -30.27
N ASN A 615 10.14 -8.15 -31.60
CA ASN A 615 10.11 -9.29 -32.51
C ASN A 615 11.49 -9.76 -33.01
N HIS A 616 12.57 -9.27 -32.38
CA HIS A 616 13.96 -9.61 -32.74
C HIS A 616 14.77 -10.16 -31.55
N GLY A 617 14.08 -10.80 -30.59
CA GLY A 617 14.67 -11.41 -29.39
C GLY A 617 14.56 -10.50 -28.17
N GLY A 618 15.42 -9.47 -28.13
CA GLY A 618 15.37 -8.42 -27.10
C GLY A 618 14.28 -7.37 -27.32
N ARG A 619 14.33 -6.33 -26.50
CA ARG A 619 13.46 -5.15 -26.58
C ARG A 619 14.19 -4.00 -27.24
N GLN A 620 13.62 -3.42 -28.30
CA GLN A 620 14.17 -2.27 -29.00
C GLN A 620 13.28 -1.05 -28.78
N TRP A 621 13.86 0.11 -28.45
CA TRP A 621 13.14 1.37 -28.28
C TRP A 621 13.79 2.47 -29.09
N TYR A 622 12.99 3.30 -29.75
CA TYR A 622 13.48 4.41 -30.58
C TYR A 622 12.71 5.71 -30.31
N THR A 623 13.43 6.83 -30.39
CA THR A 623 12.84 8.18 -30.48
C THR A 623 13.55 9.00 -31.55
N ALA A 624 12.79 9.69 -32.41
CA ALA A 624 13.32 10.58 -33.44
C ALA A 624 13.70 11.95 -32.90
N LEU A 625 13.21 12.33 -31.72
CA LEU A 625 13.55 13.59 -31.07
C LEU A 625 14.99 13.54 -30.53
N GLY A 626 15.65 14.69 -30.47
CA GLY A 626 16.94 14.80 -29.79
C GLY A 626 18.00 15.60 -30.52
N HIS A 627 17.72 16.32 -31.61
CA HIS A 627 18.73 17.08 -32.36
C HIS A 627 19.40 18.14 -31.51
N ARG A 628 18.61 18.84 -30.69
CA ARG A 628 19.11 19.97 -29.90
C ARG A 628 19.81 19.51 -28.64
N SER A 629 20.98 20.11 -28.38
CA SER A 629 21.72 19.90 -27.14
C SER A 629 20.89 20.24 -25.89
N GLU A 630 19.98 21.23 -25.97
CA GLU A 630 19.16 21.62 -24.82
C GLU A 630 18.13 20.55 -24.40
N HIS A 631 17.71 19.65 -25.31
CA HIS A 631 16.81 18.54 -24.95
C HIS A 631 17.40 17.67 -23.84
N TYR A 632 18.72 17.47 -23.86
CA TYR A 632 19.44 16.68 -22.85
C TYR A 632 19.57 17.39 -21.49
N SER A 633 18.95 18.55 -21.32
CA SER A 633 18.76 19.22 -20.03
C SER A 633 17.28 19.36 -19.63
N ASP A 634 16.34 19.04 -20.53
CA ASP A 634 14.90 19.10 -20.29
C ASP A 634 14.47 17.89 -19.43
N PRO A 635 13.85 18.11 -18.25
CA PRO A 635 13.37 17.03 -17.40
C PRO A 635 12.41 16.05 -18.09
N LEU A 636 11.54 16.52 -18.99
CA LEU A 636 10.59 15.66 -19.70
C LEU A 636 11.32 14.75 -20.69
N TYR A 637 12.27 15.29 -21.44
CA TYR A 637 13.05 14.51 -22.40
C TYR A 637 14.00 13.52 -21.71
N LEU A 638 14.63 13.92 -20.61
CA LEU A 638 15.44 13.02 -19.79
C LEU A 638 14.62 11.87 -19.21
N ARG A 639 13.41 12.14 -18.72
CA ARG A 639 12.50 11.09 -18.24
C ARG A 639 12.01 10.19 -19.38
N HIS A 640 11.81 10.73 -20.59
CA HIS A 640 11.46 9.95 -21.79
C HIS A 640 12.56 8.95 -22.16
N ILE A 641 13.81 9.42 -22.22
CA ILE A 641 14.98 8.56 -22.46
C ILE A 641 15.11 7.50 -21.38
N LEU A 642 15.03 7.89 -20.10
CA LEU A 642 15.14 6.97 -18.97
C LEU A 642 14.07 5.89 -19.05
N GLY A 643 12.81 6.25 -19.27
CA GLY A 643 11.71 5.28 -19.39
C GLY A 643 11.88 4.33 -20.58
N GLY A 644 12.45 4.81 -21.69
CA GLY A 644 12.81 3.98 -22.85
C GLY A 644 13.91 2.97 -22.51
N MET A 645 14.96 3.42 -21.82
CA MET A 645 16.04 2.56 -21.33
C MET A 645 15.54 1.53 -20.30
N GLU A 646 14.72 1.96 -19.32
CA GLU A 646 14.14 1.10 -18.29
C GLU A 646 13.22 0.03 -18.88
N TRP A 647 12.52 0.34 -19.97
CA TRP A 647 11.69 -0.64 -20.67
C TRP A 647 12.55 -1.60 -21.50
N ALA A 648 13.54 -1.11 -22.25
CA ALA A 648 14.41 -1.91 -23.10
C ALA A 648 15.33 -2.86 -22.31
N ALA A 649 15.72 -2.48 -21.09
CA ALA A 649 16.56 -3.29 -20.20
C ALA A 649 15.80 -4.47 -19.52
N ARG A 650 14.47 -4.53 -19.64
CA ARG A 650 13.68 -5.65 -19.10
C ARG A 650 13.90 -6.88 -19.99
N GLN A 651 14.25 -8.02 -19.38
CA GLN A 651 14.32 -9.28 -20.10
C GLN A 651 12.94 -9.63 -20.68
N SER A 652 12.94 -10.18 -21.90
CA SER A 652 11.77 -10.82 -22.48
C SER A 652 11.52 -12.10 -21.67
N ASN A 653 10.38 -12.20 -20.97
CA ASN A 653 9.96 -13.42 -20.28
C ASN A 653 9.60 -14.51 -21.28
#